data_AF-A0AAV8CKH5-F1
#
_entry.id   AF-A0AAV8CKH5-F1
#
_cell.length_a   1.000
_cell.length_b   1.000
_cell.length_c   1.000
_cell.angle_alpha   90.00
_cell.angle_beta   90.00
_cell.angle_gamma   90.00
#
_symmetry.space_group_name_H-M   'P 1'
#
loop_
_entity.id
_entity.type
_entity.pdbx_description
1 polymer ?
#
loop_
_entity_poly.entity_id
_entity_poly.type
_entity_poly.pdbx_seq_one_letter_code
_entity_poly.pdbx_strand_id
1 'polypeptide(L)'
;MSMNNVKFKNLELHEEEEDDEEERRWEEEQFRKGLGRRLDDSATPTAGGFMPNGAQSSVFASQIQPEQSSISVSRSAEVMSLAQQAKVAVQAVHAMTNKLKESHKSTLNSLVQVETSITEALMEISSLEKSLEADGDKYVYFQQLREYFSVLSEFLGEKALLIEVLEEEMQKLHEGRALSISERREADLADESSSLEPAIKAAMKVLDGSRSLSSSSQLAAAISAAQAAATTAMEACRNLPVKLDEFGRDQNMQKRVTLQLRAEGRKRRLARQESKRIKINENNSIIEGELSTDESDSESAAYLSSRGEHLQTADKIFSDASNEYANLKDVKERFEGWKQRYPSVYRNAYVSDSVLAVFAPFVRLELVKWDPLYQFTDFLGMKWHKKLFEYGLLESKDEDSEDSDMNLIPSLVEKVALPIFHHEIAHCWDVLSTKQTQNAVSSANMLISYLSPSTRALHELLAVVHTRLTEAVNSLDVPVWGPNVIKAVPGAGQLSAYRFGMSVRLLRNICLWKDILAGPALEKLAIRDLLRAKVLPHLRSSGLDLHDAVLRLERVVDSLSGFVSGAGVRAERTEKIQPLVEFVKELGVKLEKRRKSGVDENEVRGLARRLKNMMVALNDYDGARAILKMFQLKEAL
;
A
#
# COMPACT_ATOMS: atom_id res chain seq x y z
N MET A 1 8.03 2.03 34.82
CA MET A 1 7.65 0.63 35.11
C MET A 1 8.90 -0.24 34.98
N SER A 2 9.63 -0.49 36.07
CA SER A 2 10.81 -1.38 36.05
C SER A 2 11.15 -1.84 37.46
N MET A 3 10.27 -2.62 38.10
CA MET A 3 10.54 -3.17 39.45
C MET A 3 9.92 -4.56 39.71
N ASN A 4 9.20 -5.18 38.77
CA ASN A 4 8.58 -6.50 38.99
C ASN A 4 9.33 -7.69 38.35
N ASN A 5 10.39 -7.48 37.56
CA ASN A 5 11.09 -8.59 36.88
C ASN A 5 12.32 -9.16 37.63
N VAL A 6 12.75 -8.54 38.73
CA VAL A 6 13.92 -9.04 39.50
C VAL A 6 13.50 -10.11 40.53
N LYS A 7 12.22 -10.17 40.92
CA LYS A 7 11.74 -11.12 41.93
C LYS A 7 11.42 -12.52 41.39
N PHE A 8 11.03 -12.66 40.13
CA PHE A 8 10.78 -13.95 39.50
C PHE A 8 12.06 -14.68 39.11
N LYS A 9 13.09 -13.93 38.69
CA LYS A 9 14.38 -14.50 38.30
C LYS A 9 15.19 -15.12 39.46
N ASN A 10 14.88 -14.77 40.71
CA ASN A 10 15.55 -15.29 41.90
C ASN A 10 14.85 -16.51 42.52
N LEU A 11 13.65 -16.87 42.05
CA LEU A 11 12.94 -18.08 42.45
C LEU A 11 13.26 -19.24 41.48
N GLU A 12 13.31 -18.97 40.17
CA GLU A 12 13.69 -19.99 39.16
C GLU A 12 15.16 -20.44 39.30
N LEU A 13 16.09 -19.53 39.63
CA LEU A 13 17.50 -19.90 39.84
C LEU A 13 17.74 -20.73 41.11
N HIS A 14 16.83 -20.66 42.10
CA HIS A 14 16.97 -21.39 43.36
C HIS A 14 16.33 -22.80 43.30
N GLU A 15 15.40 -23.01 42.36
CA GLU A 15 14.85 -24.34 42.04
C GLU A 15 15.80 -25.13 41.11
N GLU A 16 16.45 -24.47 40.13
CA GLU A 16 17.46 -25.12 39.28
C GLU A 16 18.72 -25.57 40.06
N GLU A 17 19.18 -24.80 41.06
CA GLU A 17 20.31 -25.20 41.91
C GLU A 17 19.95 -26.32 42.91
N GLU A 18 18.69 -26.44 43.35
CA GLU A 18 18.26 -27.55 44.24
C GLU A 18 18.15 -28.88 43.48
N ASP A 19 17.62 -28.87 42.25
CA ASP A 19 17.52 -30.05 41.39
C ASP A 19 18.91 -30.58 40.98
N ASP A 20 19.85 -29.70 40.61
CA ASP A 20 21.23 -30.07 40.26
C ASP A 20 21.99 -30.64 41.48
N GLU A 21 21.75 -30.13 42.70
CA GLU A 21 22.33 -30.70 43.91
C GLU A 21 21.69 -32.03 44.32
N GLU A 22 20.40 -32.23 44.06
CA GLU A 22 19.70 -33.50 44.31
C GLU A 22 20.16 -34.59 43.34
N GLU A 23 20.34 -34.25 42.07
CA GLU A 23 20.87 -35.15 41.04
C GLU A 23 22.33 -35.54 41.35
N ARG A 24 23.19 -34.57 41.71
CA ARG A 24 24.57 -34.85 42.14
C ARG A 24 24.65 -35.70 43.42
N ARG A 25 23.75 -35.46 44.39
CA ARG A 25 23.63 -36.29 45.61
C ARG A 25 23.17 -37.70 45.27
N TRP A 26 22.28 -37.86 44.30
CA TRP A 26 21.81 -39.16 43.82
C TRP A 26 22.92 -39.92 43.07
N GLU A 27 23.68 -39.25 42.21
CA GLU A 27 24.83 -39.81 41.49
C GLU A 27 25.96 -40.25 42.43
N GLU A 28 26.32 -39.43 43.43
CA GLU A 28 27.30 -39.78 44.46
C GLU A 28 26.84 -40.98 45.32
N GLU A 29 25.53 -41.10 45.56
CA GLU A 29 24.93 -42.20 46.30
C GLU A 29 24.90 -43.50 45.46
N GLN A 30 24.74 -43.43 44.14
CA GLN A 30 24.90 -44.57 43.24
C GLN A 30 26.38 -45.01 43.14
N PHE A 31 27.31 -44.05 43.10
CA PHE A 31 28.75 -44.32 43.09
C PHE A 31 29.21 -44.99 44.39
N ARG A 32 28.67 -44.56 45.54
CA ARG A 32 28.92 -45.12 46.87
C ARG A 32 28.35 -46.53 47.05
N LYS A 33 27.22 -46.84 46.40
CA LYS A 33 26.64 -48.20 46.38
C LYS A 33 27.41 -49.15 45.44
N GLY A 34 28.07 -48.62 44.41
CA GLY A 34 28.89 -49.39 43.46
C GLY A 34 30.26 -49.84 44.00
N LEU A 35 30.85 -49.14 44.97
CA LEU A 35 32.10 -49.53 45.63
C LEU A 35 31.82 -50.19 47.00
N GLY A 36 31.62 -51.50 46.97
CA GLY A 36 31.20 -52.31 48.11
C GLY A 36 32.03 -52.15 49.39
N ARG A 37 31.36 -52.20 50.54
CA ARG A 37 31.97 -52.42 51.86
C ARG A 37 31.18 -53.45 52.66
N ARG A 38 31.83 -54.57 52.96
CA ARG A 38 31.71 -55.25 54.25
C ARG A 38 33.08 -55.26 54.90
N LEU A 39 33.20 -54.53 56.01
CA LEU A 39 34.10 -54.79 57.13
C LEU A 39 33.45 -54.12 58.35
N ASP A 40 33.02 -54.98 59.27
CA ASP A 40 32.86 -54.85 60.73
C ASP A 40 32.51 -53.49 61.35
N ASP A 41 31.39 -53.40 62.08
CA ASP A 41 31.36 -53.61 63.55
C ASP A 41 29.90 -53.46 64.10
N SER A 42 29.72 -54.05 65.27
CA SER A 42 28.56 -54.30 66.13
C SER A 42 27.61 -53.15 66.53
N ALA A 43 26.29 -53.44 66.59
CA ALA A 43 25.37 -53.26 67.75
C ALA A 43 23.86 -53.26 67.33
N THR A 44 23.08 -54.17 67.91
CA THR A 44 21.59 -54.28 67.92
C THR A 44 20.93 -53.37 68.98
N PRO A 45 19.58 -53.26 69.11
CA PRO A 45 18.42 -53.66 68.27
C PRO A 45 17.47 -52.45 67.97
N THR A 46 16.40 -52.49 67.16
CA THR A 46 15.06 -53.03 67.53
C THR A 46 14.05 -52.92 66.36
N ALA A 47 13.30 -54.02 66.16
CA ALA A 47 11.90 -54.17 65.73
C ALA A 47 11.38 -53.73 64.34
N GLY A 48 10.94 -54.76 63.58
CA GLY A 48 9.72 -54.81 62.76
C GLY A 48 9.83 -54.19 61.36
N GLY A 49 9.80 -54.89 60.23
CA GLY A 49 9.23 -56.20 59.91
C GLY A 49 8.22 -56.02 58.77
N PHE A 50 8.62 -56.33 57.53
CA PHE A 50 7.90 -57.10 56.48
C PHE A 50 8.43 -56.78 55.07
N MET A 51 8.74 -57.83 54.30
CA MET A 51 9.13 -57.80 52.88
C MET A 51 7.88 -57.87 51.95
N PRO A 52 7.98 -57.71 50.61
CA PRO A 52 8.50 -58.78 49.74
C PRO A 52 9.32 -58.37 48.49
N ASN A 53 10.32 -59.22 48.20
CA ASN A 53 10.77 -59.77 46.91
C ASN A 53 10.97 -58.87 45.67
N GLY A 54 12.25 -58.59 45.39
CA GLY A 54 12.81 -58.57 44.04
C GLY A 54 13.78 -59.73 43.87
N ALA A 55 13.47 -60.64 42.95
CA ALA A 55 14.35 -61.73 42.54
C ALA A 55 15.55 -61.15 41.77
N GLN A 56 16.77 -61.49 42.18
CA GLN A 56 17.94 -61.46 41.31
C GLN A 56 18.50 -62.87 41.15
N SER A 57 18.60 -63.23 39.88
CA SER A 57 19.40 -64.30 39.30
C SER A 57 20.86 -64.19 39.72
N SER A 58 21.35 -65.21 40.42
CA SER A 58 22.77 -65.40 40.70
C SER A 58 23.39 -66.30 39.63
N VAL A 59 24.45 -65.78 39.02
CA VAL A 59 25.42 -66.49 38.19
C VAL A 59 26.21 -67.44 39.09
N PHE A 60 26.24 -68.72 38.73
CA PHE A 60 26.95 -69.79 39.43
C PHE A 60 28.48 -69.61 39.29
N ALA A 61 29.13 -69.07 40.32
CA ALA A 61 30.57 -69.23 40.54
C ALA A 61 30.77 -70.38 41.55
N SER A 62 31.21 -71.53 41.05
CA SER A 62 31.52 -72.71 41.87
C SER A 62 32.86 -72.52 42.60
N GLN A 63 32.79 -72.18 43.88
CA GLN A 63 33.92 -72.23 44.79
C GLN A 63 33.59 -73.18 45.94
N ILE A 64 34.16 -74.38 45.89
CA ILE A 64 34.04 -75.41 46.91
C ILE A 64 35.19 -75.20 47.90
N GLN A 65 34.86 -74.83 49.14
CA GLN A 65 35.68 -75.15 50.31
C GLN A 65 34.79 -75.70 51.43
N PRO A 66 35.35 -76.54 52.31
CA PRO A 66 34.61 -77.53 53.07
C PRO A 66 34.23 -76.99 54.45
N GLU A 67 32.99 -77.22 54.89
CA GLU A 67 32.68 -77.19 56.31
C GLU A 67 32.04 -78.49 56.78
N GLN A 68 32.68 -79.00 57.83
CA GLN A 68 32.32 -80.14 58.62
C GLN A 68 31.00 -79.86 59.34
N SER A 69 30.01 -80.72 59.14
CA SER A 69 28.93 -80.92 60.10
C SER A 69 28.96 -82.37 60.56
N SER A 70 29.32 -82.51 61.82
CA SER A 70 29.35 -83.73 62.61
C SER A 70 27.92 -84.28 62.77
N ILE A 71 27.61 -85.35 62.04
CA ILE A 71 26.47 -86.22 62.36
C ILE A 71 27.03 -87.38 63.19
N SER A 72 26.59 -87.43 64.45
CA SER A 72 26.91 -88.50 65.38
C SER A 72 26.43 -89.84 64.82
N VAL A 73 27.36 -90.75 64.60
CA VAL A 73 27.09 -92.15 64.25
C VAL A 73 26.56 -92.87 65.49
N SER A 74 25.27 -93.20 65.50
CA SER A 74 24.77 -94.37 66.24
C SER A 74 24.64 -95.53 65.25
N ARG A 75 25.39 -96.59 65.53
CA ARG A 75 25.54 -97.78 64.68
C ARG A 75 24.25 -98.61 64.65
N SER A 76 23.70 -98.83 63.46
CA SER A 76 23.14 -100.12 63.06
C SER A 76 23.23 -100.26 61.55
N ALA A 77 24.01 -101.25 61.12
CA ALA A 77 24.25 -101.58 59.73
C ALA A 77 23.21 -102.59 59.27
N GLU A 78 22.34 -102.20 58.34
CA GLU A 78 21.77 -103.12 57.36
C GLU A 78 22.43 -102.82 56.01
N VAL A 79 23.26 -103.75 55.56
CA VAL A 79 24.02 -103.68 54.32
C VAL A 79 23.07 -103.93 53.16
N MET A 80 22.77 -102.91 52.36
CA MET A 80 22.05 -103.07 51.08
C MET A 80 22.80 -104.05 50.16
N SER A 81 22.07 -104.89 49.42
CA SER A 81 22.68 -105.83 48.47
C SER A 81 23.26 -105.12 47.24
N LEU A 82 24.29 -105.70 46.61
CA LEU A 82 24.97 -105.15 45.42
C LEU A 82 24.00 -104.82 44.26
N ALA A 83 22.93 -105.60 44.10
CA ALA A 83 21.89 -105.35 43.10
C ALA A 83 21.00 -104.12 43.44
N GLN A 84 20.74 -103.86 44.73
CA GLN A 84 20.03 -102.66 45.17
C GLN A 84 20.90 -101.41 45.05
N GLN A 85 22.20 -101.51 45.35
CA GLN A 85 23.17 -100.43 45.10
C GLN A 85 23.26 -100.10 43.60
N ALA A 86 23.31 -101.10 42.71
CA ALA A 86 23.31 -100.90 41.27
C ALA A 86 22.02 -100.23 40.76
N LYS A 87 20.85 -100.62 41.29
CA LYS A 87 19.55 -100.02 40.92
C LYS A 87 19.45 -98.56 41.36
N VAL A 88 19.90 -98.23 42.58
CA VAL A 88 19.97 -96.86 43.09
C VAL A 88 20.95 -96.02 42.26
N ALA A 89 22.10 -96.60 41.87
CA ALA A 89 23.06 -95.92 41.00
C ALA A 89 22.48 -95.62 39.60
N VAL A 90 21.76 -96.57 38.97
CA VAL A 90 21.12 -96.34 37.66
C VAL A 90 19.99 -95.30 37.74
N GLN A 91 19.21 -95.30 38.83
CA GLN A 91 18.18 -94.29 39.08
C GLN A 91 18.79 -92.91 39.35
N ALA A 92 19.90 -92.83 40.09
CA ALA A 92 20.64 -91.60 40.31
C ALA A 92 21.21 -91.05 39.00
N VAL A 93 21.78 -91.91 38.15
CA VAL A 93 22.26 -91.52 36.81
C VAL A 93 21.11 -91.04 35.92
N HIS A 94 19.96 -91.70 35.91
CA HIS A 94 18.77 -91.23 35.17
C HIS A 94 18.27 -89.88 35.69
N ALA A 95 18.18 -89.70 37.01
CA ALA A 95 17.76 -88.44 37.61
C ALA A 95 18.74 -87.31 37.28
N MET A 96 20.05 -87.59 37.30
CA MET A 96 21.10 -86.64 36.95
C MET A 96 21.09 -86.30 35.45
N THR A 97 20.79 -87.27 34.59
CA THR A 97 20.64 -87.06 33.14
C THR A 97 19.39 -86.22 32.82
N ASN A 98 18.28 -86.44 33.53
CA ASN A 98 17.07 -85.63 33.37
C ASN A 98 17.27 -84.20 33.87
N LYS A 99 17.91 -84.03 35.03
CA LYS A 99 18.29 -82.70 35.55
C LYS A 99 19.24 -81.98 34.61
N LEU A 100 20.18 -82.69 33.98
CA LEU A 100 21.07 -82.13 32.97
C LEU A 100 20.31 -81.71 31.70
N LYS A 101 19.36 -82.52 31.22
CA LYS A 101 18.51 -82.17 30.07
C LYS A 101 17.65 -80.94 30.34
N GLU A 102 17.06 -80.85 31.52
CA GLU A 102 16.22 -79.73 31.94
C GLU A 102 17.04 -78.44 32.14
N SER A 103 18.21 -78.57 32.77
CA SER A 103 19.20 -77.49 32.86
C SER A 103 19.64 -77.03 31.47
N HIS A 104 19.93 -77.96 30.55
CA HIS A 104 20.33 -77.64 29.18
C HIS A 104 19.22 -76.91 28.42
N LYS A 105 17.96 -77.37 28.54
CA LYS A 105 16.80 -76.69 27.96
C LYS A 105 16.62 -75.28 28.53
N SER A 106 16.77 -75.11 29.86
CA SER A 106 16.70 -73.79 30.51
C SER A 106 17.81 -72.86 30.02
N THR A 107 19.04 -73.37 29.87
CA THR A 107 20.16 -72.57 29.33
C THR A 107 19.94 -72.23 27.86
N LEU A 108 19.36 -73.12 27.06
CA LEU A 108 19.04 -72.86 25.65
C LEU A 108 17.99 -71.76 25.53
N ASN A 109 16.92 -71.81 26.33
CA ASN A 109 15.89 -70.77 26.35
C ASN A 109 16.45 -69.42 26.81
N SER A 110 17.31 -69.41 27.83
CA SER A 110 18.00 -68.21 28.28
C SER A 110 18.93 -67.66 27.20
N LEU A 111 19.60 -68.53 26.44
CA LEU A 111 20.47 -68.12 25.34
C LEU A 111 19.66 -67.48 24.21
N VAL A 112 18.53 -68.07 23.83
CA VAL A 112 17.60 -67.49 22.85
C VAL A 112 17.06 -66.13 23.33
N GLN A 113 16.69 -66.02 24.61
CA GLN A 113 16.21 -64.75 25.17
C GLN A 113 17.28 -63.66 25.13
N VAL A 114 18.52 -63.99 25.51
CA VAL A 114 19.65 -63.05 25.43
C VAL A 114 19.93 -62.69 23.98
N GLU A 115 19.89 -63.65 23.05
CA GLU A 115 20.05 -63.41 21.63
C GLU A 115 18.98 -62.44 21.09
N THR A 116 17.70 -62.64 21.47
CA THR A 116 16.62 -61.70 21.10
C THR A 116 16.84 -60.30 21.68
N SER A 117 17.22 -60.19 22.96
CA SER A 117 17.48 -58.89 23.58
C SER A 117 18.68 -58.18 22.97
N ILE A 118 19.72 -58.92 22.56
CA ILE A 118 20.85 -58.35 21.80
C ILE A 118 20.38 -57.85 20.44
N THR A 119 19.56 -58.60 19.72
CA THR A 119 19.04 -58.14 18.41
C THR A 119 18.16 -56.90 18.54
N GLU A 120 17.31 -56.82 19.57
CA GLU A 120 16.49 -55.64 19.85
C GLU A 120 17.35 -54.42 20.19
N ALA A 121 18.33 -54.58 21.08
CA ALA A 121 19.26 -53.50 21.44
C ALA A 121 20.09 -53.02 20.23
N LEU A 122 20.54 -53.92 19.36
CA LEU A 122 21.24 -53.55 18.12
C LEU A 122 20.35 -52.77 17.15
N MET A 123 19.07 -53.16 17.02
CA MET A 123 18.10 -52.40 16.22
C MET A 123 17.84 -51.01 16.81
N GLU A 124 17.73 -50.91 18.14
CA GLU A 124 17.54 -49.64 18.83
C GLU A 124 18.76 -48.72 18.67
N ILE A 125 19.98 -49.23 18.87
CA ILE A 125 21.23 -48.50 18.62
C ILE A 125 21.26 -47.96 17.18
N SER A 126 20.97 -48.80 16.19
CA SER A 126 20.96 -48.37 14.79
C SER A 126 19.90 -47.29 14.52
N SER A 127 18.74 -47.35 15.18
CA SER A 127 17.70 -46.33 15.08
C SER A 127 18.12 -44.99 15.71
N LEU A 128 18.80 -45.04 16.86
CA LEU A 128 19.33 -43.87 17.56
C LEU A 128 20.47 -43.23 16.79
N GLU A 129 21.39 -44.01 16.23
CA GLU A 129 22.47 -43.51 15.37
C GLU A 129 21.92 -42.75 14.17
N LYS A 130 20.88 -43.29 13.52
CA LYS A 130 20.22 -42.61 12.39
C LYS A 130 19.48 -41.34 12.81
N SER A 131 18.82 -41.35 13.98
CA SER A 131 18.19 -40.15 14.53
C SER A 131 19.23 -39.08 14.86
N LEU A 132 20.35 -39.46 15.46
CA LEU A 132 21.45 -38.56 15.81
C LEU A 132 22.08 -37.92 14.58
N GLU A 133 22.26 -38.67 13.49
CA GLU A 133 22.74 -38.12 12.21
C GLU A 133 21.75 -37.09 11.64
N ALA A 134 20.45 -37.41 11.62
CA ALA A 134 19.41 -36.49 11.15
C ALA A 134 19.30 -35.22 12.01
N ASP A 135 19.40 -35.35 13.33
CA ASP A 135 19.42 -34.22 14.26
C ASP A 135 20.71 -33.39 14.14
N GLY A 136 21.84 -34.03 13.83
CA GLY A 136 23.10 -33.39 13.50
C GLY A 136 23.00 -32.52 12.25
N ASP A 137 22.46 -33.05 11.16
CA ASP A 137 22.21 -32.31 9.91
C ASP A 137 21.27 -31.13 10.13
N LYS A 138 20.21 -31.34 10.93
CA LYS A 138 19.27 -30.30 11.33
C LYS A 138 19.96 -29.20 12.14
N TYR A 139 20.81 -29.56 13.10
CA TYR A 139 21.58 -28.59 13.88
C TYR A 139 22.50 -27.75 12.99
N VAL A 140 23.28 -28.38 12.11
CA VAL A 140 24.18 -27.66 11.18
C VAL A 140 23.38 -26.70 10.28
N TYR A 141 22.24 -27.15 9.76
CA TYR A 141 21.37 -26.30 8.95
C TYR A 141 20.91 -25.05 9.71
N PHE A 142 20.42 -25.19 10.94
CA PHE A 142 19.96 -24.04 11.74
C PHE A 142 21.11 -23.13 12.19
N GLN A 143 22.32 -23.66 12.38
CA GLN A 143 23.50 -22.83 12.66
C GLN A 143 23.85 -21.93 11.48
N GLN A 144 23.89 -22.50 10.27
CA GLN A 144 24.13 -21.74 9.03
C GLN A 144 23.03 -20.71 8.80
N LEU A 145 21.77 -21.09 9.06
CA LEU A 145 20.63 -20.20 8.90
C LEU A 145 20.67 -19.03 9.90
N ARG A 146 21.06 -19.29 11.15
CA ARG A 146 21.25 -18.28 12.19
C ARG A 146 22.35 -17.28 11.82
N GLU A 147 23.50 -17.78 11.35
CA GLU A 147 24.61 -16.93 10.89
C GLU A 147 24.16 -16.05 9.71
N TYR A 148 23.51 -16.66 8.71
CA TYR A 148 22.96 -15.94 7.57
C TYR A 148 21.98 -14.83 7.98
N PHE A 149 21.02 -15.13 8.85
CA PHE A 149 20.04 -14.13 9.29
C PHE A 149 20.64 -13.04 10.18
N SER A 150 21.69 -13.35 10.95
CA SER A 150 22.43 -12.34 11.70
C SER A 150 23.04 -11.30 10.76
N VAL A 151 23.72 -11.75 9.70
CA VAL A 151 24.33 -10.87 8.70
C VAL A 151 23.26 -10.13 7.89
N LEU A 152 22.19 -10.83 7.47
CA LEU A 152 21.09 -10.21 6.73
C LEU A 152 20.40 -9.12 7.55
N SER A 153 20.19 -9.33 8.85
CA SER A 153 19.56 -8.35 9.73
C SER A 153 20.41 -7.09 9.91
N GLU A 154 21.73 -7.24 10.08
CA GLU A 154 22.66 -6.11 10.17
C GLU A 154 22.69 -5.33 8.85
N PHE A 155 22.85 -6.05 7.74
CA PHE A 155 22.83 -5.48 6.39
C PHE A 155 21.53 -4.71 6.10
N LEU A 156 20.37 -5.32 6.32
CA LEU A 156 19.08 -4.67 6.07
C LEU A 156 18.84 -3.50 7.03
N GLY A 157 19.33 -3.59 8.27
CA GLY A 157 19.27 -2.49 9.23
C GLY A 157 20.01 -1.24 8.72
N GLU A 158 21.25 -1.40 8.25
CA GLU A 158 22.03 -0.29 7.68
C GLU A 158 21.41 0.26 6.40
N LYS A 159 21.02 -0.62 5.47
CA LYS A 159 20.51 -0.19 4.17
C LYS A 159 19.09 0.38 4.24
N ALA A 160 18.25 -0.07 5.17
CA ALA A 160 16.91 0.49 5.35
C ALA A 160 16.96 1.99 5.69
N LEU A 161 17.94 2.42 6.49
CA LEU A 161 18.15 3.84 6.80
C LEU A 161 18.54 4.65 5.55
N LEU A 162 19.42 4.11 4.70
CA LEU A 162 19.79 4.76 3.44
C LEU A 162 18.60 4.86 2.48
N ILE A 163 17.77 3.83 2.43
CA ILE A 163 16.55 3.80 1.61
C ILE A 163 15.55 4.84 2.12
N GLU A 164 15.36 4.96 3.43
CA GLU A 164 14.48 5.95 4.05
C GLU A 164 14.91 7.39 3.71
N VAL A 165 16.20 7.70 3.85
CA VAL A 165 16.74 9.02 3.45
C VAL A 165 16.49 9.29 1.96
N LEU A 166 16.73 8.30 1.10
CA LEU A 166 16.51 8.44 -0.34
C LEU A 166 15.03 8.66 -0.68
N GLU A 167 14.12 7.95 -0.01
CA GLU A 167 12.68 8.13 -0.17
C GLU A 167 12.24 9.52 0.25
N GLU A 168 12.73 10.04 1.39
CA GLU A 168 12.46 11.42 1.82
C GLU A 168 12.97 12.46 0.82
N GLU A 169 14.17 12.28 0.28
CA GLU A 169 14.70 13.16 -0.77
C GLU A 169 13.84 13.11 -2.03
N MET A 170 13.34 11.93 -2.39
CA MET A 170 12.43 11.78 -3.53
C MET A 170 11.10 12.49 -3.31
N GLN A 171 10.51 12.32 -2.14
CA GLN A 171 9.28 13.00 -1.74
C GLN A 171 9.46 14.52 -1.78
N LYS A 172 10.53 15.05 -1.19
CA LYS A 172 10.84 16.49 -1.23
C LYS A 172 10.99 17.01 -2.67
N LEU A 173 11.58 16.22 -3.57
CA LEU A 173 11.67 16.61 -4.99
C LEU A 173 10.29 16.66 -5.66
N HIS A 174 9.43 15.67 -5.40
CA HIS A 174 8.07 15.63 -5.94
C HIS A 174 7.21 16.78 -5.39
N GLU A 175 7.27 17.03 -4.08
CA GLU A 175 6.61 18.16 -3.43
C GLU A 175 7.09 19.50 -4.02
N GLY A 176 8.41 19.69 -4.18
CA GLY A 176 8.99 20.89 -4.76
C GLY A 176 8.50 21.14 -6.19
N ARG A 177 8.36 20.09 -7.01
CA ARG A 177 7.76 20.20 -8.35
C ARG A 177 6.30 20.61 -8.28
N ALA A 178 5.51 19.98 -7.42
CA ALA A 178 4.08 20.27 -7.28
C ALA A 178 3.83 21.70 -6.76
N LEU A 179 4.58 22.12 -5.74
CA LEU A 179 4.54 23.48 -5.17
C LEU A 179 4.92 24.52 -6.22
N SER A 180 6.00 24.30 -6.98
CA SER A 180 6.41 25.23 -8.03
C SER A 180 5.31 25.46 -9.09
N ILE A 181 4.58 24.39 -9.45
CA ILE A 181 3.44 24.49 -10.38
C ILE A 181 2.27 25.25 -9.75
N SER A 182 1.90 24.92 -8.50
CA SER A 182 0.75 25.55 -7.82
C SER A 182 1.00 27.02 -7.53
N GLU A 183 2.15 27.37 -6.94
CA GLU A 183 2.53 28.75 -6.61
C GLU A 183 2.60 29.61 -7.87
N ARG A 184 3.13 29.08 -8.98
CA ARG A 184 3.14 29.81 -10.25
C ARG A 184 1.72 30.08 -10.74
N ARG A 185 0.83 29.08 -10.71
CA ARG A 185 -0.57 29.24 -11.12
C ARG A 185 -1.29 30.29 -10.27
N GLU A 186 -1.11 30.22 -8.96
CA GLU A 186 -1.68 31.18 -8.01
C GLU A 186 -1.14 32.59 -8.25
N ALA A 187 0.18 32.74 -8.44
CA ALA A 187 0.80 34.01 -8.78
C ALA A 187 0.30 34.55 -10.14
N ASP A 188 0.11 33.67 -11.12
CA ASP A 188 -0.39 34.06 -12.43
C ASP A 188 -1.84 34.57 -12.36
N LEU A 189 -2.69 33.84 -11.63
CA LEU A 189 -4.08 34.22 -11.37
C LEU A 189 -4.19 35.49 -10.53
N ALA A 190 -3.34 35.67 -9.52
CA ALA A 190 -3.32 36.85 -8.67
C ALA A 190 -2.86 38.10 -9.43
N ASP A 191 -1.83 37.99 -10.26
CA ASP A 191 -1.35 39.10 -11.08
C ASP A 191 -2.40 39.51 -12.15
N GLU A 192 -3.11 38.53 -12.75
CA GLU A 192 -4.20 38.83 -13.69
C GLU A 192 -5.41 39.45 -12.99
N SER A 193 -5.81 38.89 -11.84
CA SER A 193 -6.95 39.39 -11.07
C SER A 193 -6.67 40.79 -10.51
N SER A 194 -5.48 41.05 -9.97
CA SER A 194 -5.11 42.39 -9.45
C SER A 194 -5.07 43.48 -10.53
N SER A 195 -4.73 43.13 -11.77
CA SER A 195 -4.76 44.07 -12.89
C SER A 195 -6.19 44.39 -13.36
N LEU A 196 -7.12 43.43 -13.30
CA LEU A 196 -8.46 43.55 -13.89
C LEU A 196 -9.54 43.93 -12.86
N GLU A 197 -9.40 43.50 -11.61
CA GLU A 197 -10.40 43.69 -10.55
C GLU A 197 -10.76 45.16 -10.29
N PRO A 198 -9.81 46.13 -10.25
CA PRO A 198 -10.16 47.54 -10.10
C PRO A 198 -11.02 48.06 -11.26
N ALA A 199 -10.68 47.67 -12.50
CA ALA A 199 -11.41 48.06 -13.70
C ALA A 199 -12.81 47.45 -13.75
N ILE A 200 -12.93 46.17 -13.36
CA ILE A 200 -14.22 45.47 -13.24
C ILE A 200 -15.11 46.12 -12.19
N LYS A 201 -14.59 46.39 -10.99
CA LYS A 201 -15.33 47.06 -9.91
C LYS A 201 -15.79 48.46 -10.33
N ALA A 202 -14.94 49.23 -11.00
CA ALA A 202 -15.30 50.55 -11.51
C ALA A 202 -16.40 50.48 -12.58
N ALA A 203 -16.29 49.55 -13.54
CA ALA A 203 -17.32 49.33 -14.56
C ALA A 203 -18.66 48.92 -13.94
N MET A 204 -18.65 47.94 -13.04
CA MET A 204 -19.87 47.46 -12.36
C MET A 204 -20.54 48.57 -11.56
N LYS A 205 -19.78 49.37 -10.79
CA LYS A 205 -20.32 50.50 -10.02
C LYS A 205 -21.07 51.51 -10.90
N VAL A 206 -20.53 51.80 -12.08
CA VAL A 206 -21.19 52.71 -13.04
C VAL A 206 -22.45 52.06 -13.61
N LEU A 207 -22.38 50.79 -14.01
CA LEU A 207 -23.52 50.07 -14.60
C LEU A 207 -24.68 49.87 -13.61
N ASP A 208 -24.38 49.60 -12.33
CA ASP A 208 -25.39 49.40 -11.29
C ASP A 208 -26.06 50.71 -10.84
N GLY A 209 -25.30 51.82 -10.83
CA GLY A 209 -25.76 53.13 -10.40
C GLY A 209 -26.50 53.96 -11.45
N SER A 210 -26.36 53.63 -12.73
CA SER A 210 -26.77 54.50 -13.84
C SER A 210 -28.17 54.23 -14.40
N ARG A 211 -29.14 53.79 -13.58
CA ARG A 211 -30.51 53.41 -14.03
C ARG A 211 -31.31 54.47 -14.82
N SER A 212 -30.87 55.73 -14.82
CA SER A 212 -31.51 56.86 -15.51
C SER A 212 -30.88 57.22 -16.87
N LEU A 213 -29.75 56.62 -17.26
CA LEU A 213 -29.06 56.92 -18.52
C LEU A 213 -29.48 55.98 -19.66
N SER A 214 -29.36 56.44 -20.91
CA SER A 214 -29.52 55.57 -22.08
C SER A 214 -28.43 54.48 -22.11
N SER A 215 -28.75 53.28 -22.61
CA SER A 215 -27.82 52.13 -22.59
C SER A 215 -26.47 52.39 -23.26
N SER A 216 -26.43 53.24 -24.30
CA SER A 216 -25.19 53.65 -24.97
C SER A 216 -24.33 54.57 -24.08
N SER A 217 -24.96 55.55 -23.43
CA SER A 217 -24.27 56.46 -22.51
C SER A 217 -23.77 55.78 -21.23
N GLN A 218 -24.49 54.77 -20.73
CA GLN A 218 -24.06 53.93 -19.60
C GLN A 218 -22.79 53.15 -19.93
N LEU A 219 -22.74 52.54 -21.12
CA LEU A 219 -21.58 51.76 -21.57
C LEU A 219 -20.35 52.65 -21.77
N ALA A 220 -20.49 53.83 -22.37
CA ALA A 220 -19.40 54.78 -22.54
C ALA A 220 -18.82 55.26 -21.19
N ALA A 221 -19.69 55.56 -20.22
CA ALA A 221 -19.26 55.93 -18.88
C ALA A 221 -18.54 54.77 -18.15
N ALA A 222 -19.03 53.53 -18.32
CA ALA A 222 -18.40 52.35 -17.75
C ALA A 222 -17.01 52.07 -18.34
N ILE A 223 -16.85 52.24 -19.66
CA ILE A 223 -15.54 52.13 -20.33
C ILE A 223 -14.56 53.17 -19.78
N SER A 224 -14.99 54.43 -19.67
CA SER A 224 -14.13 55.50 -19.15
C SER A 224 -13.69 55.25 -17.71
N ALA A 225 -14.62 54.82 -16.85
CA ALA A 225 -14.32 54.48 -15.46
C ALA A 225 -13.40 53.25 -15.34
N ALA A 226 -13.63 52.21 -16.15
CA ALA A 226 -12.78 51.04 -16.22
C ALA A 226 -11.35 51.40 -16.65
N GLN A 227 -11.21 52.22 -17.69
CA GLN A 227 -9.92 52.65 -18.21
C GLN A 227 -9.16 53.49 -17.19
N ALA A 228 -9.82 54.43 -16.51
CA ALA A 228 -9.21 55.23 -15.45
C ALA A 228 -8.72 54.36 -14.28
N ALA A 229 -9.53 53.40 -13.83
CA ALA A 229 -9.15 52.48 -12.77
C ALA A 229 -7.99 51.56 -13.18
N ALA A 230 -7.97 51.09 -14.45
CA ALA A 230 -6.87 50.29 -15.00
C ALA A 230 -5.57 51.10 -15.07
N THR A 231 -5.61 52.36 -15.49
CA THR A 231 -4.42 53.22 -15.52
C THR A 231 -3.87 53.48 -14.13
N THR A 232 -4.74 53.77 -13.15
CA THR A 232 -4.31 53.94 -11.75
C THR A 232 -3.70 52.67 -11.17
N ALA A 233 -4.29 51.49 -11.46
CA ALA A 233 -3.73 50.21 -11.03
C ALA A 233 -2.37 49.93 -11.67
N MET A 234 -2.22 50.18 -12.98
CA MET A 234 -0.94 50.02 -13.67
C MET A 234 0.14 50.97 -13.13
N GLU A 235 -0.21 52.22 -12.85
CA GLU A 235 0.69 53.20 -12.24
C GLU A 235 1.10 52.76 -10.83
N ALA A 236 0.17 52.26 -10.01
CA ALA A 236 0.48 51.74 -8.68
C ALA A 236 1.43 50.52 -8.73
N CYS A 237 1.25 49.62 -9.71
CA CYS A 237 2.12 48.46 -9.89
C CYS A 237 3.50 48.81 -10.48
N ARG A 238 3.59 49.80 -11.39
CA ARG A 238 4.85 50.24 -12.01
C ARG A 238 5.66 51.15 -11.08
N ASN A 239 5.00 51.97 -10.27
CA ASN A 239 5.62 53.00 -9.45
C ASN A 239 5.80 52.56 -7.99
N LEU A 240 6.39 51.38 -7.77
CA LEU A 240 6.99 51.08 -6.47
C LEU A 240 8.04 52.17 -6.19
N PRO A 241 7.84 53.03 -5.16
CA PRO A 241 8.68 54.19 -4.96
C PRO A 241 10.13 53.75 -4.77
N VAL A 242 11.08 54.49 -5.35
CA VAL A 242 12.50 54.24 -5.17
C VAL A 242 12.80 54.37 -3.69
N LYS A 243 13.08 53.24 -3.03
CA LYS A 243 13.41 53.21 -1.61
C LYS A 243 14.89 52.91 -1.51
N LEU A 244 15.67 53.97 -1.40
CA LEU A 244 17.11 53.87 -1.23
C LEU A 244 17.41 53.41 0.20
N ASP A 245 18.27 52.40 0.35
CA ASP A 245 18.87 52.09 1.63
C ASP A 245 19.92 53.14 2.03
N GLU A 246 20.50 53.01 3.22
CA GLU A 246 21.55 53.90 3.74
C GLU A 246 22.80 53.98 2.84
N PHE A 247 22.94 53.06 1.87
CA PHE A 247 24.03 53.00 0.91
C PHE A 247 23.61 53.43 -0.51
N GLY A 248 22.41 53.99 -0.69
CA GLY A 248 21.92 54.47 -1.98
C GLY A 248 21.44 53.39 -2.95
N ARG A 249 21.21 52.15 -2.48
CA ARG A 249 20.68 51.04 -3.30
C ARG A 249 19.16 51.02 -3.26
N ASP A 250 18.52 50.93 -4.42
CA ASP A 250 17.07 50.84 -4.51
C ASP A 250 16.55 49.44 -4.10
N GLN A 251 15.98 49.37 -2.90
CA GLN A 251 15.39 48.16 -2.31
C GLN A 251 14.21 47.62 -3.13
N ASN A 252 13.56 48.46 -3.95
CA ASN A 252 12.41 48.07 -4.75
C ASN A 252 12.77 47.73 -6.21
N MET A 253 14.03 47.92 -6.62
CA MET A 253 14.50 47.58 -7.97
C MET A 253 14.32 46.09 -8.27
N GLN A 254 14.72 45.21 -7.34
CA GLN A 254 14.56 43.76 -7.50
C GLN A 254 13.09 43.38 -7.65
N LYS A 255 12.19 43.94 -6.84
CA LYS A 255 10.74 43.69 -6.93
C LYS A 255 10.17 44.06 -8.31
N ARG A 256 10.59 45.20 -8.87
CA ARG A 256 10.16 45.64 -10.21
C ARG A 256 10.66 44.67 -11.30
N VAL A 257 11.92 44.26 -11.24
CA VAL A 257 12.49 43.29 -12.19
C VAL A 257 11.78 41.93 -12.08
N THR A 258 11.54 41.43 -10.87
CA THR A 258 10.83 40.17 -10.63
C THR A 258 9.39 40.22 -11.16
N LEU A 259 8.66 41.32 -10.93
CA LEU A 259 7.31 41.51 -11.48
C LEU A 259 7.31 41.48 -13.01
N GLN A 260 8.27 42.15 -13.65
CA GLN A 260 8.38 42.17 -15.10
C GLN A 260 8.71 40.79 -15.67
N LEU A 261 9.67 40.08 -15.10
CA LEU A 261 10.03 38.72 -15.52
C LEU A 261 8.86 37.75 -15.38
N ARG A 262 8.08 37.85 -14.29
CA ARG A 262 6.85 37.07 -14.10
C ARG A 262 5.82 37.38 -15.18
N ALA A 263 5.59 38.65 -15.48
CA ALA A 263 4.65 39.07 -16.52
C ALA A 263 5.05 38.59 -17.93
N GLU A 264 6.33 38.68 -18.28
CA GLU A 264 6.84 38.14 -19.54
C GLU A 264 6.74 36.61 -19.62
N GLY A 265 7.04 35.94 -18.51
CA GLY A 265 6.87 34.49 -18.37
C GLY A 265 5.43 34.06 -18.64
N ARG A 266 4.45 34.75 -18.04
CA ARG A 266 3.01 34.53 -18.31
C ARG A 266 2.67 34.68 -19.77
N LYS A 267 3.08 35.80 -20.38
CA LYS A 267 2.79 36.06 -21.79
C LYS A 267 3.30 34.95 -22.70
N ARG A 268 4.51 34.42 -22.41
CA ARG A 268 5.06 33.27 -23.13
C ARG A 268 4.23 32.00 -22.93
N ARG A 269 3.77 31.71 -21.69
CA ARG A 269 2.92 30.55 -21.39
C ARG A 269 1.57 30.64 -22.09
N LEU A 270 0.88 31.78 -22.00
CA LEU A 270 -0.39 32.02 -22.68
C LEU A 270 -0.25 31.86 -24.20
N ALA A 271 0.81 32.42 -24.79
CA ALA A 271 1.08 32.25 -26.23
C ALA A 271 1.32 30.78 -26.62
N ARG A 272 2.00 29.99 -25.76
CA ARG A 272 2.18 28.54 -25.97
C ARG A 272 0.86 27.78 -25.83
N GLN A 273 0.05 28.08 -24.81
CA GLN A 273 -1.27 27.48 -24.62
C GLN A 273 -2.18 27.79 -25.80
N GLU A 274 -2.18 29.03 -26.29
CA GLU A 274 -2.93 29.44 -27.47
C GLU A 274 -2.46 28.71 -28.73
N SER A 275 -1.15 28.63 -28.93
CA SER A 275 -0.58 27.87 -30.05
C SER A 275 -0.95 26.39 -30.00
N LYS A 276 -0.96 25.79 -28.80
CA LYS A 276 -1.42 24.39 -28.60
C LYS A 276 -2.91 24.26 -28.86
N ARG A 277 -3.72 25.20 -28.36
CA ARG A 277 -5.16 25.26 -28.62
C ARG A 277 -5.41 25.30 -30.12
N ILE A 278 -4.85 26.25 -30.84
CA ILE A 278 -5.03 26.38 -32.30
C ILE A 278 -4.64 25.09 -33.04
N LYS A 279 -3.51 24.46 -32.67
CA LYS A 279 -3.06 23.20 -33.29
C LYS A 279 -4.03 22.02 -33.07
N ILE A 280 -4.62 21.92 -31.89
CA ILE A 280 -5.56 20.84 -31.55
C ILE A 280 -6.95 21.13 -32.15
N ASN A 281 -7.23 22.39 -32.46
CA ASN A 281 -8.58 22.90 -32.61
C ASN A 281 -8.94 23.26 -34.07
N GLU A 282 -8.83 22.30 -34.99
CA GLU A 282 -9.28 22.46 -36.39
C GLU A 282 -10.79 22.83 -36.50
N ASN A 283 -11.59 22.52 -35.45
CA ASN A 283 -13.05 22.76 -35.39
C ASN A 283 -13.52 23.75 -34.31
N ASN A 284 -12.62 24.52 -33.69
CA ASN A 284 -12.94 25.53 -32.67
C ASN A 284 -13.71 25.05 -31.40
N SER A 285 -13.57 23.78 -31.02
CA SER A 285 -14.21 23.08 -29.89
C SER A 285 -13.60 23.31 -28.49
N ILE A 286 -12.32 23.67 -28.36
CA ILE A 286 -11.65 23.79 -27.04
C ILE A 286 -11.72 25.23 -26.52
N ILE A 287 -12.18 25.38 -25.27
CA ILE A 287 -12.31 26.68 -24.59
C ILE A 287 -11.00 27.01 -23.84
N GLU A 288 -10.74 28.30 -23.69
CA GLU A 288 -9.66 28.80 -22.84
C GLU A 288 -9.72 28.23 -21.42
N GLY A 289 -8.58 27.86 -20.85
CA GLY A 289 -8.50 27.28 -19.51
C GLY A 289 -8.76 25.76 -19.44
N GLU A 290 -9.22 25.12 -20.52
CA GLU A 290 -9.43 23.66 -20.53
C GLU A 290 -8.14 22.84 -20.69
N LEU A 291 -7.06 23.42 -21.22
CA LEU A 291 -5.80 22.72 -21.45
C LEU A 291 -4.94 22.70 -20.18
N SER A 292 -4.56 21.51 -19.74
CA SER A 292 -3.62 21.28 -18.64
C SER A 292 -2.18 21.40 -19.14
N THR A 293 -1.68 22.63 -19.32
CA THR A 293 -0.24 22.85 -19.60
C THR A 293 0.28 24.01 -18.80
N ASP A 294 0.59 23.69 -17.54
CA ASP A 294 1.23 24.61 -16.62
C ASP A 294 2.76 24.48 -16.68
N GLU A 295 3.30 23.26 -16.81
CA GLU A 295 4.74 22.99 -16.70
C GLU A 295 5.62 23.78 -17.67
N SER A 296 6.73 24.32 -17.13
CA SER A 296 7.80 24.98 -17.89
C SER A 296 8.85 23.95 -18.33
N ASP A 297 9.42 24.14 -19.52
CA ASP A 297 10.47 23.26 -20.06
C ASP A 297 11.74 23.28 -19.17
N SER A 298 12.05 24.42 -18.55
CA SER A 298 13.22 24.58 -17.67
C SER A 298 13.09 23.86 -16.34
N GLU A 299 11.90 23.92 -15.72
CA GLU A 299 11.59 23.24 -14.46
C GLU A 299 11.57 21.72 -14.67
N SER A 300 11.03 21.28 -15.82
CA SER A 300 11.04 19.87 -16.21
C SER A 300 12.46 19.33 -16.35
N ALA A 301 13.40 20.11 -16.91
CA ALA A 301 14.80 19.67 -17.06
C ALA A 301 15.54 19.56 -15.72
N ALA A 302 15.40 20.56 -14.83
CA ALA A 302 16.03 20.54 -13.52
C ALA A 302 15.52 19.36 -12.67
N TYR A 303 14.20 19.16 -12.65
CA TYR A 303 13.58 18.01 -11.99
C TYR A 303 14.11 16.67 -12.53
N LEU A 304 14.17 16.51 -13.85
CA LEU A 304 14.67 15.27 -14.45
C LEU A 304 16.15 15.00 -14.12
N SER A 305 16.97 16.06 -14.00
CA SER A 305 18.36 15.94 -13.57
C SER A 305 18.47 15.43 -12.14
N SER A 306 17.82 16.12 -11.18
CA SER A 306 17.83 15.71 -9.77
C SER A 306 17.24 14.32 -9.57
N ARG A 307 16.12 14.01 -10.24
CA ARG A 307 15.54 12.66 -10.24
C ARG A 307 16.53 11.62 -10.76
N GLY A 308 17.26 11.93 -11.83
CA GLY A 308 18.31 11.05 -12.36
C GLY A 308 19.41 10.75 -11.34
N GLU A 309 19.85 11.76 -10.58
CA GLU A 309 20.85 11.60 -9.52
C GLU A 309 20.34 10.68 -8.40
N HIS A 310 19.12 10.90 -7.88
CA HIS A 310 18.54 10.03 -6.86
C HIS A 310 18.35 8.59 -7.35
N LEU A 311 17.95 8.38 -8.61
CA LEU A 311 17.84 7.06 -9.20
C LEU A 311 19.20 6.36 -9.32
N GLN A 312 20.26 7.11 -9.63
CA GLN A 312 21.62 6.57 -9.66
C GLN A 312 22.09 6.17 -8.25
N THR A 313 21.71 6.94 -7.22
CA THR A 313 21.95 6.58 -5.83
C THR A 313 21.21 5.30 -5.46
N ALA A 314 19.94 5.17 -5.85
CA ALA A 314 19.13 3.96 -5.64
C ALA A 314 19.83 2.70 -6.17
N ASP A 315 20.37 2.77 -7.39
CA ASP A 315 21.05 1.64 -8.04
C ASP A 315 22.35 1.23 -7.33
N LYS A 316 22.94 2.10 -6.49
CA LYS A 316 24.20 1.85 -5.77
C LYS A 316 23.99 1.35 -4.33
N ILE A 317 22.79 1.46 -3.75
CA ILE A 317 22.54 1.18 -2.32
C ILE A 317 23.01 -0.23 -1.90
N PHE A 318 22.80 -1.25 -2.74
CA PHE A 318 23.20 -2.64 -2.45
C PHE A 318 24.50 -3.07 -3.17
N SER A 319 25.19 -2.17 -3.86
CA SER A 319 26.32 -2.52 -4.74
C SER A 319 27.58 -3.00 -4.01
N ASP A 320 27.67 -2.74 -2.72
CA ASP A 320 28.77 -3.10 -1.82
C ASP A 320 28.55 -4.41 -1.06
N ALA A 321 27.40 -5.07 -1.24
CA ALA A 321 27.06 -6.33 -0.59
C ALA A 321 27.15 -7.54 -1.53
N SER A 322 27.36 -8.73 -0.96
CA SER A 322 27.32 -9.98 -1.73
C SER A 322 25.89 -10.27 -2.23
N ASN A 323 25.80 -10.96 -3.37
CA ASN A 323 24.51 -11.25 -4.03
C ASN A 323 23.53 -12.01 -3.12
N GLU A 324 24.04 -12.88 -2.24
CA GLU A 324 23.23 -13.66 -1.28
C GLU A 324 22.41 -12.81 -0.30
N TYR A 325 22.78 -11.55 -0.08
CA TYR A 325 22.02 -10.56 0.70
C TYR A 325 21.40 -9.48 -0.19
N ALA A 326 22.11 -9.02 -1.22
CA ALA A 326 21.68 -7.91 -2.08
C ALA A 326 20.54 -8.27 -3.06
N ASN A 327 20.39 -9.54 -3.42
CA ASN A 327 19.41 -9.98 -4.40
C ASN A 327 18.19 -10.60 -3.73
N LEU A 328 17.03 -9.96 -3.91
CA LEU A 328 15.74 -10.43 -3.40
C LEU A 328 15.44 -11.90 -3.75
N LYS A 329 15.90 -12.40 -4.91
CA LYS A 329 15.69 -13.79 -5.30
C LYS A 329 16.43 -14.75 -4.36
N ASP A 330 17.68 -14.44 -4.05
CA ASP A 330 18.54 -15.32 -3.26
C ASP A 330 18.08 -15.33 -1.79
N VAL A 331 17.67 -14.17 -1.27
CA VAL A 331 17.02 -14.06 0.05
C VAL A 331 15.72 -14.87 0.10
N LYS A 332 14.86 -14.73 -0.92
CA LYS A 332 13.59 -15.47 -1.03
C LYS A 332 13.81 -16.99 -0.97
N GLU A 333 14.75 -17.51 -1.75
CA GLU A 333 15.06 -18.95 -1.81
C GLU A 333 15.52 -19.51 -0.46
N ARG A 334 16.18 -18.70 0.38
CA ARG A 334 16.57 -19.12 1.75
C ARG A 334 15.36 -19.37 2.64
N PHE A 335 14.36 -18.49 2.60
CA PHE A 335 13.11 -18.66 3.36
C PHE A 335 12.27 -19.82 2.82
N GLU A 336 12.13 -19.94 1.50
CA GLU A 336 11.42 -21.07 0.86
C GLU A 336 12.08 -22.40 1.22
N GLY A 337 13.43 -22.44 1.22
CA GLY A 337 14.19 -23.61 1.60
C GLY A 337 14.04 -24.01 3.08
N TRP A 338 13.77 -23.06 3.98
CA TRP A 338 13.42 -23.34 5.37
C TRP A 338 12.00 -23.89 5.47
N LYS A 339 11.03 -23.22 4.85
CA LYS A 339 9.63 -23.65 4.85
C LYS A 339 9.45 -25.07 4.29
N GLN A 340 10.15 -25.39 3.21
CA GLN A 340 10.09 -26.71 2.57
C GLN A 340 10.69 -27.83 3.43
N ARG A 341 11.82 -27.57 4.12
CA ARG A 341 12.52 -28.59 4.92
C ARG A 341 11.92 -28.78 6.30
N TYR A 342 11.51 -27.71 6.96
CA TYR A 342 11.05 -27.71 8.35
C TYR A 342 9.81 -26.81 8.56
N PRO A 343 8.65 -27.16 7.97
CA PRO A 343 7.45 -26.31 7.99
C PRO A 343 6.91 -26.03 9.40
N SER A 344 6.97 -27.01 10.30
CA SER A 344 6.52 -26.84 11.69
C SER A 344 7.38 -25.83 12.46
N VAL A 345 8.70 -25.88 12.27
CA VAL A 345 9.63 -24.94 12.91
C VAL A 345 9.47 -23.54 12.33
N TYR A 346 9.29 -23.44 11.01
CA TYR A 346 9.01 -22.17 10.33
C TYR A 346 7.76 -21.48 10.91
N ARG A 347 6.66 -22.24 11.08
CA ARG A 347 5.42 -21.73 11.69
C ARG A 347 5.62 -21.34 13.15
N ASN A 348 6.26 -22.20 13.95
CA ASN A 348 6.47 -21.95 15.38
C ASN A 348 7.40 -20.77 15.66
N ALA A 349 8.28 -20.43 14.72
CA ALA A 349 9.18 -19.28 14.79
C ALA A 349 8.56 -17.98 14.23
N TYR A 350 7.27 -17.98 13.85
CA TYR A 350 6.54 -16.82 13.33
C TYR A 350 7.24 -16.17 12.12
N VAL A 351 7.85 -17.00 11.27
CA VAL A 351 8.66 -16.49 10.16
C VAL A 351 7.80 -15.72 9.17
N SER A 352 6.57 -16.17 8.91
CA SER A 352 5.58 -15.50 8.06
C SER A 352 5.38 -14.02 8.41
N ASP A 353 5.36 -13.68 9.70
CA ASP A 353 5.20 -12.30 10.16
C ASP A 353 6.46 -11.46 9.92
N SER A 354 7.64 -12.10 9.94
CA SER A 354 8.94 -11.45 9.78
C SER A 354 9.28 -11.20 8.31
N VAL A 355 8.80 -12.06 7.40
CA VAL A 355 9.11 -12.01 5.96
C VAL A 355 8.71 -10.67 5.33
N LEU A 356 7.59 -10.08 5.77
CA LEU A 356 7.18 -8.75 5.34
C LEU A 356 8.26 -7.70 5.61
N ALA A 357 8.82 -7.70 6.83
CA ALA A 357 9.86 -6.76 7.24
C ALA A 357 11.18 -7.00 6.49
N VAL A 358 11.50 -8.25 6.17
CA VAL A 358 12.71 -8.61 5.40
C VAL A 358 12.62 -8.18 3.94
N PHE A 359 11.46 -8.36 3.30
CA PHE A 359 11.29 -8.02 1.89
C PHE A 359 10.97 -6.54 1.64
N ALA A 360 10.44 -5.82 2.64
CA ALA A 360 10.06 -4.41 2.51
C ALA A 360 11.20 -3.51 1.98
N PRO A 361 12.45 -3.57 2.47
CA PRO A 361 13.55 -2.74 1.94
C PRO A 361 13.80 -2.91 0.44
N PHE A 362 13.70 -4.13 -0.09
CA PHE A 362 13.87 -4.39 -1.52
C PHE A 362 12.73 -3.79 -2.35
N VAL A 363 11.51 -3.91 -1.84
CA VAL A 363 10.30 -3.36 -2.48
C VAL A 363 10.35 -1.83 -2.45
N ARG A 364 10.66 -1.24 -1.29
CA ARG A 364 10.89 0.20 -1.09
C ARG A 364 11.89 0.76 -2.09
N LEU A 365 13.07 0.15 -2.20
CA LEU A 365 14.11 0.58 -3.11
C LEU A 365 13.67 0.54 -4.59
N GLU A 366 12.89 -0.46 -5.00
CA GLU A 366 12.34 -0.48 -6.36
C GLU A 366 11.24 0.58 -6.55
N LEU A 367 10.39 0.79 -5.53
CA LEU A 367 9.30 1.76 -5.58
C LEU A 367 9.76 3.23 -5.52
N VAL A 368 11.01 3.52 -5.17
CA VAL A 368 11.61 4.86 -5.41
C VAL A 368 11.50 5.28 -6.89
N LYS A 369 11.45 4.31 -7.82
CA LYS A 369 11.30 4.56 -9.25
C LYS A 369 9.85 4.83 -9.66
N TRP A 370 8.89 4.45 -8.82
CA TRP A 370 7.48 4.51 -9.11
C TRP A 370 6.97 5.94 -9.01
N ASP A 371 6.46 6.44 -10.14
CA ASP A 371 5.87 7.78 -10.25
C ASP A 371 4.39 7.63 -10.65
N PRO A 372 3.48 7.49 -9.67
CA PRO A 372 2.06 7.19 -9.92
C PRO A 372 1.29 8.36 -10.53
N LEU A 373 1.83 9.59 -10.51
CA LEU A 373 1.14 10.75 -11.06
C LEU A 373 1.51 11.02 -12.52
N TYR A 374 2.68 10.58 -12.99
CA TYR A 374 3.15 10.89 -14.34
C TYR A 374 3.26 9.67 -15.28
N GLN A 375 3.37 8.45 -14.74
CA GLN A 375 3.53 7.23 -15.53
C GLN A 375 2.50 6.17 -15.16
N PHE A 376 1.83 5.61 -16.16
CA PHE A 376 1.04 4.40 -15.95
C PHE A 376 1.99 3.24 -15.65
N THR A 377 1.86 2.64 -14.47
CA THR A 377 2.69 1.51 -14.05
C THR A 377 1.80 0.45 -13.44
N ASP A 378 2.07 -0.80 -13.81
CA ASP A 378 1.41 -2.00 -13.29
C ASP A 378 2.42 -2.79 -12.43
N PHE A 379 2.04 -3.12 -11.20
CA PHE A 379 2.87 -3.90 -10.28
C PHE A 379 3.23 -5.28 -10.85
N LEU A 380 2.37 -5.88 -11.69
CA LEU A 380 2.69 -7.15 -12.37
C LEU A 380 3.98 -7.06 -13.23
N GLY A 381 4.32 -5.86 -13.71
CA GLY A 381 5.52 -5.60 -14.50
C GLY A 381 6.81 -5.51 -13.68
N MET A 382 6.72 -5.18 -12.38
CA MET A 382 7.85 -4.89 -11.50
C MET A 382 8.61 -6.14 -11.06
N LYS A 383 9.91 -6.00 -10.76
CA LYS A 383 10.79 -7.13 -10.41
C LYS A 383 10.41 -7.71 -9.05
N TRP A 384 10.13 -6.87 -8.05
CA TRP A 384 9.73 -7.32 -6.72
C TRP A 384 8.48 -8.17 -6.77
N HIS A 385 7.45 -7.72 -7.50
CA HIS A 385 6.19 -8.43 -7.62
C HIS A 385 6.41 -9.77 -8.34
N LYS A 386 7.09 -9.78 -9.49
CA LYS A 386 7.39 -11.03 -10.23
C LYS A 386 8.13 -12.05 -9.39
N LYS A 387 9.06 -11.62 -8.54
CA LYS A 387 9.84 -12.53 -7.68
C LYS A 387 9.03 -13.07 -6.50
N LEU A 388 8.20 -12.22 -5.89
CA LEU A 388 7.47 -12.54 -4.66
C LEU A 388 6.05 -13.08 -4.89
N PHE A 389 5.50 -12.96 -6.10
CA PHE A 389 4.13 -13.41 -6.41
C PHE A 389 3.91 -14.89 -6.12
N GLU A 390 4.94 -15.71 -6.33
CA GLU A 390 4.91 -17.16 -6.08
C GLU A 390 5.27 -17.53 -4.63
N TYR A 391 5.58 -16.56 -3.77
CA TYR A 391 5.93 -16.83 -2.38
C TYR A 391 4.71 -17.33 -1.60
N GLY A 392 4.86 -18.43 -0.86
CA GLY A 392 3.75 -19.09 -0.15
C GLY A 392 3.01 -20.14 -0.97
N LEU A 393 3.15 -20.17 -2.30
CA LEU A 393 2.51 -21.17 -3.18
C LEU A 393 3.20 -22.55 -3.19
N LEU A 394 4.14 -22.79 -2.29
CA LEU A 394 4.76 -24.12 -2.14
C LEU A 394 3.65 -25.12 -1.78
N GLU A 395 3.52 -26.22 -2.53
CA GLU A 395 2.54 -27.28 -2.29
C GLU A 395 2.67 -27.80 -0.85
N SER A 396 1.93 -27.22 0.09
CA SER A 396 1.84 -27.72 1.45
C SER A 396 0.95 -28.96 1.41
N LYS A 397 1.49 -30.10 1.86
CA LYS A 397 0.71 -31.35 2.02
C LYS A 397 -0.37 -31.25 3.10
N ASP A 398 -0.38 -30.15 3.86
CA ASP A 398 -1.37 -29.84 4.88
C ASP A 398 -2.40 -28.88 4.27
N GLU A 399 -3.58 -29.41 3.91
CA GLU A 399 -4.71 -28.66 3.33
C GLU A 399 -5.47 -27.80 4.38
N ASP A 400 -5.16 -27.95 5.67
CA ASP A 400 -5.96 -27.42 6.79
C ASP A 400 -5.42 -26.13 7.44
N SER A 401 -4.31 -25.54 6.95
CA SER A 401 -3.79 -24.27 7.49
C SER A 401 -3.87 -23.14 6.47
N GLU A 402 -4.63 -22.08 6.78
CA GLU A 402 -4.50 -20.80 6.08
C GLU A 402 -3.05 -20.33 6.15
N ASP A 403 -2.33 -20.42 5.03
CA ASP A 403 -0.94 -19.99 4.95
C ASP A 403 -0.88 -18.45 4.93
N SER A 404 -0.44 -17.87 6.04
CA SER A 404 -0.28 -16.41 6.19
C SER A 404 0.63 -15.80 5.13
N ASP A 405 1.55 -16.58 4.55
CA ASP A 405 2.45 -16.10 3.50
C ASP A 405 1.71 -15.74 2.21
N MET A 406 0.51 -16.30 1.98
CA MET A 406 -0.33 -15.95 0.83
C MET A 406 -0.78 -14.48 0.87
N ASN A 407 -0.77 -13.87 2.06
CA ASN A 407 -1.11 -12.45 2.25
C ASN A 407 0.11 -11.52 2.14
N LEU A 408 1.30 -12.03 1.76
CA LEU A 408 2.51 -11.23 1.66
C LEU A 408 2.38 -10.07 0.66
N ILE A 409 1.88 -10.33 -0.55
CA ILE A 409 1.74 -9.30 -1.59
C ILE A 409 0.73 -8.22 -1.17
N PRO A 410 -0.52 -8.55 -0.75
CA PRO A 410 -1.44 -7.56 -0.19
C PRO A 410 -0.83 -6.74 0.96
N SER A 411 -0.09 -7.39 1.86
CA SER A 411 0.55 -6.73 3.01
C SER A 411 1.66 -5.77 2.59
N LEU A 412 2.49 -6.14 1.59
CA LEU A 412 3.49 -5.24 1.01
C LEU A 412 2.83 -4.04 0.32
N VAL A 413 1.75 -4.27 -0.41
CA VAL A 413 1.00 -3.18 -1.05
C VAL A 413 0.41 -2.24 0.01
N GLU A 414 -0.17 -2.77 1.08
CA GLU A 414 -0.75 -1.98 2.17
C GLU A 414 0.31 -1.20 2.96
N LYS A 415 1.43 -1.84 3.32
CA LYS A 415 2.42 -1.25 4.23
C LYS A 415 3.53 -0.47 3.54
N VAL A 416 3.74 -0.67 2.24
CA VAL A 416 4.84 -0.04 1.49
C VAL A 416 4.32 0.85 0.36
N ALA A 417 3.55 0.28 -0.57
CA ALA A 417 3.12 1.04 -1.76
C ALA A 417 2.04 2.08 -1.45
N LEU A 418 1.06 1.74 -0.61
CA LEU A 418 -0.05 2.62 -0.28
C LEU A 418 0.40 3.91 0.44
N PRO A 419 1.33 3.91 1.41
CA PRO A 419 1.86 5.14 2.00
C PRO A 419 2.54 6.08 0.99
N ILE A 420 3.28 5.53 0.02
CA ILE A 420 3.90 6.32 -1.05
C ILE A 420 2.80 7.01 -1.87
N PHE A 421 1.80 6.25 -2.33
CA PHE A 421 0.70 6.81 -3.11
C PHE A 421 -0.13 7.83 -2.32
N HIS A 422 -0.36 7.57 -1.03
CA HIS A 422 -1.05 8.49 -0.14
C HIS A 422 -0.32 9.83 -0.07
N HIS A 423 1.01 9.83 0.11
CA HIS A 423 1.81 11.04 0.11
C HIS A 423 1.70 11.80 -1.22
N GLU A 424 1.80 11.11 -2.35
CA GLU A 424 1.65 11.70 -3.69
C GLU A 424 0.28 12.39 -3.87
N ILE A 425 -0.80 11.78 -3.40
CA ILE A 425 -2.15 12.37 -3.49
C ILE A 425 -2.33 13.55 -2.53
N ALA A 426 -1.76 13.47 -1.33
CA ALA A 426 -1.87 14.50 -0.31
C ALA A 426 -1.11 15.78 -0.70
N HIS A 427 0.12 15.63 -1.21
CA HIS A 427 1.06 16.74 -1.35
C HIS A 427 1.44 17.06 -2.81
N CYS A 428 1.49 16.07 -3.69
CA CYS A 428 2.05 16.23 -5.04
C CYS A 428 0.99 16.36 -6.14
N TRP A 429 -0.21 15.81 -5.93
CA TRP A 429 -1.26 15.74 -6.94
C TRP A 429 -1.87 17.11 -7.27
N ASP A 430 -1.72 17.52 -8.53
CA ASP A 430 -2.42 18.65 -9.12
C ASP A 430 -3.82 18.24 -9.60
N VAL A 431 -4.83 18.60 -8.79
CA VAL A 431 -6.24 18.32 -9.03
C VAL A 431 -6.76 18.90 -10.36
N LEU A 432 -6.11 19.94 -10.89
CA LEU A 432 -6.48 20.54 -12.17
C LEU A 432 -5.79 19.85 -13.36
N SER A 433 -4.82 18.98 -13.12
CA SER A 433 -4.16 18.21 -14.18
C SER A 433 -4.95 16.96 -14.52
N THR A 434 -5.55 16.93 -15.71
CA THR A 434 -6.32 15.76 -16.18
C THR A 434 -5.44 14.54 -16.36
N LYS A 435 -4.21 14.70 -16.86
CA LYS A 435 -3.27 13.59 -17.04
C LYS A 435 -2.86 12.99 -15.68
N GLN A 436 -2.51 13.83 -14.71
CA GLN A 436 -2.19 13.34 -13.37
C GLN A 436 -3.40 12.67 -12.71
N THR A 437 -4.60 13.25 -12.87
CA THR A 437 -5.82 12.65 -12.31
C THR A 437 -6.11 11.28 -12.92
N GLN A 438 -5.91 11.10 -14.23
CA GLN A 438 -6.07 9.79 -14.89
C GLN A 438 -5.07 8.76 -14.36
N ASN A 439 -3.80 9.16 -14.19
CA ASN A 439 -2.77 8.29 -13.63
C ASN A 439 -3.08 7.95 -12.17
N ALA A 440 -3.45 8.94 -11.34
CA ALA A 440 -3.87 8.75 -9.96
C ALA A 440 -5.04 7.77 -9.83
N VAL A 441 -6.10 7.92 -10.64
CA VAL A 441 -7.24 6.99 -10.66
C VAL A 441 -6.79 5.58 -11.06
N SER A 442 -5.89 5.47 -12.04
CA SER A 442 -5.36 4.18 -12.48
C SER A 442 -4.54 3.49 -11.38
N SER A 443 -3.65 4.23 -10.71
CA SER A 443 -2.86 3.74 -9.58
C SER A 443 -3.74 3.37 -8.38
N ALA A 444 -4.77 4.16 -8.08
CA ALA A 444 -5.74 3.85 -7.04
C ALA A 444 -6.50 2.54 -7.33
N ASN A 445 -6.97 2.34 -8.56
CA ASN A 445 -7.63 1.08 -8.96
C ASN A 445 -6.68 -0.12 -8.85
N MET A 446 -5.42 0.04 -9.26
CA MET A 446 -4.41 -1.00 -9.08
C MET A 446 -4.19 -1.32 -7.60
N LEU A 447 -4.10 -0.34 -6.71
CA LEU A 447 -3.97 -0.61 -5.28
C LEU A 447 -5.21 -1.30 -4.71
N ILE A 448 -6.42 -0.86 -5.11
CA ILE A 448 -7.69 -1.45 -4.67
C ILE A 448 -7.79 -2.93 -5.09
N SER A 449 -7.18 -3.35 -6.20
CA SER A 449 -7.20 -4.77 -6.59
C SER A 449 -6.44 -5.70 -5.64
N TYR A 450 -5.51 -5.18 -4.83
CA TYR A 450 -4.77 -5.95 -3.82
C TYR A 450 -5.33 -5.79 -2.40
N LEU A 451 -6.11 -4.74 -2.14
CA LEU A 451 -6.51 -4.35 -0.79
C LEU A 451 -7.96 -4.75 -0.49
N SER A 452 -8.22 -5.13 0.76
CA SER A 452 -9.59 -5.27 1.22
C SER A 452 -10.30 -3.92 1.25
N PRO A 453 -11.57 -3.83 0.82
CA PRO A 453 -12.37 -2.60 0.96
C PRO A 453 -12.49 -2.11 2.40
N SER A 454 -12.27 -2.96 3.40
CA SER A 454 -12.35 -2.61 4.83
C SER A 454 -11.04 -2.03 5.40
N THR A 455 -9.96 -1.93 4.62
CA THR A 455 -8.66 -1.47 5.11
C THR A 455 -8.70 0.00 5.51
N ARG A 456 -8.25 0.33 6.73
CA ARG A 456 -8.25 1.72 7.25
C ARG A 456 -7.41 2.68 6.39
N ALA A 457 -6.22 2.26 6.00
CA ALA A 457 -5.32 3.08 5.18
C ALA A 457 -5.92 3.44 3.81
N LEU A 458 -6.74 2.55 3.22
CA LEU A 458 -7.47 2.84 1.99
C LEU A 458 -8.55 3.92 2.23
N HIS A 459 -9.27 3.85 3.35
CA HIS A 459 -10.26 4.89 3.69
C HIS A 459 -9.60 6.25 3.93
N GLU A 460 -8.44 6.29 4.57
CA GLU A 460 -7.65 7.51 4.78
C GLU A 460 -7.24 8.12 3.42
N LEU A 461 -6.71 7.32 2.49
CA LEU A 461 -6.41 7.75 1.12
C LEU A 461 -7.64 8.36 0.44
N LEU A 462 -8.79 7.68 0.47
CA LEU A 462 -10.01 8.19 -0.18
C LEU A 462 -10.53 9.47 0.48
N ALA A 463 -10.36 9.61 1.80
CA ALA A 463 -10.68 10.84 2.51
C ALA A 463 -9.77 12.01 2.08
N VAL A 464 -8.47 11.77 1.86
CA VAL A 464 -7.55 12.77 1.31
C VAL A 464 -7.96 13.19 -0.10
N VAL A 465 -8.27 12.24 -1.00
CA VAL A 465 -8.77 12.56 -2.36
C VAL A 465 -10.00 13.47 -2.27
N HIS A 466 -11.00 13.10 -1.44
CA HIS A 466 -12.21 13.89 -1.27
C HIS A 466 -11.90 15.30 -0.74
N THR A 467 -10.97 15.43 0.22
CA THR A 467 -10.57 16.71 0.81
C THR A 467 -9.92 17.62 -0.22
N ARG A 468 -8.93 17.10 -0.99
CA ARG A 468 -8.25 17.83 -2.06
C ARG A 468 -9.22 18.31 -3.14
N LEU A 469 -10.17 17.46 -3.55
CA LEU A 469 -11.23 17.84 -4.49
C LEU A 469 -12.14 18.93 -3.92
N THR A 470 -12.52 18.83 -2.64
CA THR A 470 -13.37 19.82 -1.97
C THR A 470 -12.69 21.19 -1.90
N GLU A 471 -11.41 21.23 -1.52
CA GLU A 471 -10.58 22.44 -1.48
C GLU A 471 -10.47 23.09 -2.87
N ALA A 472 -10.21 22.29 -3.91
CA ALA A 472 -10.13 22.77 -5.29
C ALA A 472 -11.48 23.34 -5.79
N VAL A 473 -12.61 22.72 -5.43
CA VAL A 473 -13.94 23.27 -5.74
C VAL A 473 -14.17 24.56 -4.99
N ASN A 474 -13.80 24.65 -3.71
CA ASN A 474 -14.03 25.83 -2.89
C ASN A 474 -13.19 27.04 -3.34
N SER A 475 -11.93 26.84 -3.69
CA SER A 475 -11.01 27.91 -4.14
C SER A 475 -11.32 28.44 -5.55
N LEU A 476 -12.12 27.72 -6.32
CA LEU A 476 -12.45 28.11 -7.68
C LEU A 476 -13.58 29.15 -7.73
N ASP A 477 -13.32 30.31 -8.33
CA ASP A 477 -14.35 31.30 -8.63
C ASP A 477 -14.62 31.40 -10.13
N VAL A 478 -15.90 31.30 -10.51
CA VAL A 478 -16.36 31.44 -11.91
C VAL A 478 -17.17 32.73 -12.03
N PRO A 479 -16.63 33.78 -12.69
CA PRO A 479 -17.30 35.08 -12.73
C PRO A 479 -18.61 35.06 -13.51
N VAL A 480 -19.64 35.75 -13.02
CA VAL A 480 -20.96 35.90 -13.67
C VAL A 480 -21.15 37.35 -14.13
N TRP A 481 -20.24 37.82 -14.98
CA TRP A 481 -20.27 39.20 -15.48
C TRP A 481 -21.27 39.38 -16.63
N GLY A 482 -22.02 40.47 -16.61
CA GLY A 482 -22.94 40.84 -17.69
C GLY A 482 -22.22 41.30 -18.97
N PRO A 483 -22.90 41.31 -20.13
CA PRO A 483 -22.30 41.67 -21.42
C PRO A 483 -21.66 43.06 -21.43
N ASN A 484 -22.27 44.02 -20.71
CA ASN A 484 -21.77 45.39 -20.65
C ASN A 484 -20.46 45.50 -19.86
N VAL A 485 -20.26 44.65 -18.83
CA VAL A 485 -19.00 44.59 -18.07
C VAL A 485 -17.90 44.00 -18.96
N ILE A 486 -18.20 42.89 -19.65
CA ILE A 486 -17.25 42.22 -20.57
C ILE A 486 -16.83 43.18 -21.70
N LYS A 487 -17.76 43.97 -22.24
CA LYS A 487 -17.47 45.00 -23.26
C LYS A 487 -16.71 46.19 -22.70
N ALA A 488 -16.98 46.59 -21.45
CA ALA A 488 -16.35 47.77 -20.84
C ALA A 488 -14.90 47.55 -20.43
N VAL A 489 -14.53 46.31 -20.05
CA VAL A 489 -13.21 45.98 -19.53
C VAL A 489 -12.46 45.04 -20.49
N PRO A 490 -11.42 45.52 -21.20
CA PRO A 490 -10.55 44.66 -21.99
C PRO A 490 -9.94 43.54 -21.12
N GLY A 491 -10.01 42.30 -21.59
CA GLY A 491 -9.48 41.12 -20.87
C GLY A 491 -10.48 40.44 -19.93
N ALA A 492 -11.57 41.10 -19.52
CA ALA A 492 -12.57 40.47 -18.63
C ALA A 492 -13.26 39.26 -19.28
N GLY A 493 -13.56 39.32 -20.58
CA GLY A 493 -14.11 38.16 -21.30
C GLY A 493 -13.15 36.95 -21.31
N GLN A 494 -11.85 37.23 -21.46
CA GLN A 494 -10.79 36.21 -21.50
C GLN A 494 -10.62 35.53 -20.13
N LEU A 495 -10.47 36.32 -19.06
CA LEU A 495 -10.37 35.80 -17.70
C LEU A 495 -11.62 34.98 -17.31
N SER A 496 -12.80 35.46 -17.68
CA SER A 496 -14.07 34.76 -17.44
C SER A 496 -14.12 33.41 -18.18
N ALA A 497 -13.67 33.37 -19.44
CA ALA A 497 -13.56 32.13 -20.21
C ALA A 497 -12.53 31.16 -19.62
N TYR A 498 -11.36 31.65 -19.20
CA TYR A 498 -10.32 30.87 -18.56
C TYR A 498 -10.81 30.21 -17.26
N ARG A 499 -11.43 30.98 -16.36
CA ARG A 499 -12.01 30.46 -15.10
C ARG A 499 -13.11 29.44 -15.34
N PHE A 500 -13.93 29.66 -16.36
CA PHE A 500 -14.93 28.67 -16.79
C PHE A 500 -14.26 27.38 -17.31
N GLY A 501 -13.27 27.46 -18.18
CA GLY A 501 -12.55 26.27 -18.68
C GLY A 501 -11.85 25.50 -17.56
N MET A 502 -11.27 26.18 -16.57
CA MET A 502 -10.75 25.53 -15.36
C MET A 502 -11.85 24.77 -14.60
N SER A 503 -13.05 25.34 -14.48
CA SER A 503 -14.20 24.68 -13.83
C SER A 503 -14.66 23.43 -14.58
N VAL A 504 -14.68 23.48 -15.91
CA VAL A 504 -15.03 22.34 -16.77
C VAL A 504 -13.99 21.23 -16.64
N ARG A 505 -12.71 21.60 -16.58
CA ARG A 505 -11.60 20.67 -16.37
C ARG A 505 -11.65 20.02 -14.99
N LEU A 506 -11.90 20.80 -13.94
CA LEU A 506 -12.08 20.27 -12.58
C LEU A 506 -13.27 19.33 -12.51
N LEU A 507 -14.40 19.68 -13.14
CA LEU A 507 -15.58 18.84 -13.21
C LEU A 507 -15.27 17.48 -13.85
N ARG A 508 -14.55 17.49 -14.97
CA ARG A 508 -14.08 16.25 -15.63
C ARG A 508 -13.22 15.42 -14.69
N ASN A 509 -12.25 16.05 -14.04
CA ASN A 509 -11.31 15.37 -13.14
C ASN A 509 -12.04 14.74 -11.94
N ILE A 510 -13.03 15.41 -11.36
CA ILE A 510 -13.90 14.84 -10.30
C ILE A 510 -14.64 13.60 -10.83
N CYS A 511 -15.20 13.67 -12.04
CA CYS A 511 -15.97 12.57 -12.63
C CYS A 511 -15.12 11.33 -12.96
N LEU A 512 -13.79 11.44 -13.07
CA LEU A 512 -12.91 10.29 -13.25
C LEU A 512 -12.90 9.35 -12.03
N TRP A 513 -13.24 9.85 -10.84
CA TRP A 513 -13.26 9.07 -9.60
C TRP A 513 -14.55 8.27 -9.37
N LYS A 514 -15.46 8.23 -10.35
CA LYS A 514 -16.82 7.66 -10.24
C LYS A 514 -16.91 6.20 -9.80
N ASP A 515 -15.89 5.41 -10.11
CA ASP A 515 -15.84 3.98 -9.80
C ASP A 515 -15.06 3.69 -8.50
N ILE A 516 -14.51 4.72 -7.86
CA ILE A 516 -13.68 4.63 -6.64
C ILE A 516 -14.38 5.31 -5.45
N LEU A 517 -14.85 6.55 -5.63
CA LEU A 517 -15.49 7.30 -4.55
C LEU A 517 -16.99 7.01 -4.46
N ALA A 518 -17.54 7.12 -3.25
CA ALA A 518 -18.95 6.91 -3.01
C ALA A 518 -19.81 7.89 -3.83
N GLY A 519 -20.81 7.35 -4.56
CA GLY A 519 -21.69 8.13 -5.43
C GLY A 519 -22.27 9.41 -4.81
N PRO A 520 -22.83 9.39 -3.59
CA PRO A 520 -23.36 10.59 -2.94
C PRO A 520 -22.31 11.69 -2.71
N ALA A 521 -21.06 11.33 -2.40
CA ALA A 521 -19.98 12.28 -2.19
C ALA A 521 -19.57 12.96 -3.51
N LEU A 522 -19.49 12.18 -4.60
CA LEU A 522 -19.22 12.73 -5.93
C LEU A 522 -20.35 13.58 -6.46
N GLU A 523 -21.61 13.17 -6.28
CA GLU A 523 -22.76 13.96 -6.69
C GLU A 523 -22.80 15.32 -5.97
N LYS A 524 -22.44 15.34 -4.68
CA LYS A 524 -22.29 16.57 -3.91
C LYS A 524 -21.22 17.49 -4.52
N LEU A 525 -20.02 16.98 -4.80
CA LEU A 525 -18.93 17.77 -5.36
C LEU A 525 -19.19 18.22 -6.80
N ALA A 526 -19.45 17.28 -7.71
CA ALA A 526 -19.57 17.54 -9.13
C ALA A 526 -20.86 18.30 -9.48
N ILE A 527 -22.01 17.84 -8.98
CA ILE A 527 -23.32 18.36 -9.40
C ILE A 527 -23.73 19.56 -8.54
N ARG A 528 -23.70 19.42 -7.21
CA ARG A 528 -24.22 20.47 -6.32
C ARG A 528 -23.22 21.63 -6.18
N ASP A 529 -21.99 21.34 -5.78
CA ASP A 529 -21.02 22.36 -5.36
C ASP A 529 -20.29 23.02 -6.55
N LEU A 530 -20.01 22.26 -7.61
CA LEU A 530 -19.37 22.81 -8.80
C LEU A 530 -20.38 23.20 -9.89
N LEU A 531 -21.10 22.23 -10.46
CA LEU A 531 -21.99 22.47 -11.61
C LEU A 531 -23.11 23.47 -11.29
N ARG A 532 -23.93 23.19 -10.28
CA ARG A 532 -25.11 24.02 -9.96
C ARG A 532 -24.72 25.35 -9.31
N ALA A 533 -23.78 25.33 -8.37
CA ALA A 533 -23.44 26.54 -7.61
C ALA A 533 -22.49 27.49 -8.35
N LYS A 534 -21.60 27.00 -9.23
CA LYS A 534 -20.55 27.82 -9.86
C LYS A 534 -20.62 27.87 -11.39
N VAL A 535 -20.83 26.74 -12.06
CA VAL A 535 -20.78 26.66 -13.54
C VAL A 535 -22.07 27.15 -14.19
N LEU A 536 -23.23 26.69 -13.71
CA LEU A 536 -24.53 26.97 -14.31
C LEU A 536 -24.94 28.46 -14.23
N PRO A 537 -24.67 29.20 -13.14
CA PRO A 537 -24.91 30.64 -13.10
C PRO A 537 -24.12 31.39 -14.19
N HIS A 538 -22.88 30.97 -14.46
CA HIS A 538 -22.07 31.55 -15.53
C HIS A 538 -22.67 31.25 -16.91
N LEU A 539 -23.10 30.02 -17.18
CA LEU A 539 -23.78 29.66 -18.43
C LEU A 539 -25.07 30.45 -18.66
N ARG A 540 -25.81 30.76 -17.60
CA ARG A 540 -27.05 31.55 -17.66
C ARG A 540 -26.83 33.06 -17.78
N SER A 541 -25.59 33.53 -17.64
CA SER A 541 -25.29 34.96 -17.76
C SER A 541 -25.74 35.49 -19.13
N SER A 542 -26.45 36.62 -19.15
CA SER A 542 -27.07 37.17 -20.36
C SER A 542 -26.08 37.70 -21.40
N GLY A 543 -24.77 37.46 -21.23
CA GLY A 543 -23.71 37.99 -22.07
C GLY A 543 -23.14 37.03 -23.11
N LEU A 544 -23.53 35.76 -23.09
CA LEU A 544 -23.05 34.75 -24.04
C LEU A 544 -23.85 34.82 -25.35
N ASP A 545 -23.16 34.84 -26.49
CA ASP A 545 -23.80 34.56 -27.79
C ASP A 545 -24.31 33.11 -27.79
N LEU A 546 -25.35 32.84 -28.59
CA LEU A 546 -25.97 31.52 -28.65
C LEU A 546 -24.96 30.43 -29.04
N HIS A 547 -24.02 30.72 -29.94
CA HIS A 547 -23.00 29.75 -30.34
C HIS A 547 -22.03 29.44 -29.20
N ASP A 548 -21.58 30.47 -28.47
CA ASP A 548 -20.68 30.32 -27.33
C ASP A 548 -21.37 29.62 -26.15
N ALA A 549 -22.65 29.91 -25.91
CA ALA A 549 -23.46 29.23 -24.90
C ALA A 549 -23.63 27.73 -25.22
N VAL A 550 -23.89 27.37 -26.49
CA VAL A 550 -23.99 25.97 -26.92
C VAL A 550 -22.63 25.28 -26.80
N LEU A 551 -21.54 25.93 -27.24
CA LEU A 551 -20.20 25.38 -27.12
C LEU A 551 -19.83 25.11 -25.65
N ARG A 552 -19.96 26.10 -24.76
CA ARG A 552 -19.69 25.96 -23.33
C ARG A 552 -20.53 24.87 -22.68
N LEU A 553 -21.80 24.77 -23.05
CA LEU A 553 -22.68 23.73 -22.54
C LEU A 553 -22.23 22.33 -22.99
N GLU A 554 -21.84 22.16 -24.25
CA GLU A 554 -21.29 20.88 -24.73
C GLU A 554 -20.08 20.46 -23.93
N ARG A 555 -19.16 21.38 -23.65
CA ARG A 555 -17.96 21.07 -22.84
C ARG A 555 -18.30 20.60 -21.43
N VAL A 556 -19.34 21.16 -20.83
CA VAL A 556 -19.87 20.70 -19.53
C VAL A 556 -20.48 19.31 -19.64
N VAL A 557 -21.31 19.06 -20.67
CA VAL A 557 -21.94 17.75 -20.89
C VAL A 557 -20.89 16.67 -21.17
N ASP A 558 -19.88 16.97 -21.99
CA ASP A 558 -18.75 16.07 -22.27
C ASP A 558 -18.02 15.68 -20.98
N SER A 559 -17.79 16.63 -20.07
CA SER A 559 -17.13 16.38 -18.79
C SER A 559 -17.96 15.51 -17.83
N LEU A 560 -19.27 15.41 -18.04
CA LEU A 560 -20.18 14.56 -17.27
C LEU A 560 -20.42 13.19 -17.93
N SER A 561 -19.86 12.96 -19.13
CA SER A 561 -20.05 11.73 -19.88
C SER A 561 -19.63 10.50 -19.08
N GLY A 562 -20.49 9.48 -19.06
CA GLY A 562 -20.26 8.25 -18.31
C GLY A 562 -20.40 8.37 -16.78
N PHE A 563 -20.53 9.58 -16.21
CA PHE A 563 -20.92 9.79 -14.80
C PHE A 563 -22.45 9.89 -14.68
N VAL A 564 -23.06 10.58 -15.65
CA VAL A 564 -24.52 10.84 -15.72
C VAL A 564 -25.20 10.01 -16.82
N SER A 565 -24.44 9.44 -17.74
CA SER A 565 -24.95 8.66 -18.90
C SER A 565 -24.54 7.19 -18.80
N GLY A 566 -25.47 6.26 -19.07
CA GLY A 566 -25.22 4.80 -19.08
C GLY A 566 -26.42 3.95 -18.64
N ALA A 567 -26.48 2.68 -19.08
CA ALA A 567 -27.62 1.77 -18.85
C ALA A 567 -27.90 1.42 -17.37
N GLY A 568 -27.02 1.83 -16.44
CA GLY A 568 -27.15 1.61 -14.98
C GLY A 568 -27.30 2.88 -14.14
N VAL A 569 -27.53 4.06 -14.76
CA VAL A 569 -27.67 5.32 -14.02
C VAL A 569 -29.03 5.36 -13.32
N ARG A 570 -29.03 5.54 -11.99
CA ARG A 570 -30.24 5.67 -11.17
C ARG A 570 -31.05 6.90 -11.58
N ALA A 571 -32.37 6.76 -11.73
CA ALA A 571 -33.29 7.86 -12.05
C ALA A 571 -33.11 9.09 -11.13
N GLU A 572 -32.75 8.87 -9.86
CA GLU A 572 -32.44 9.90 -8.86
C GLU A 572 -31.30 10.86 -9.28
N ARG A 573 -30.31 10.40 -10.06
CA ARG A 573 -29.24 11.28 -10.57
C ARG A 573 -29.73 12.19 -11.69
N THR A 574 -30.65 11.71 -12.50
CA THR A 574 -31.27 12.48 -13.58
C THR A 574 -32.07 13.66 -13.03
N GLU A 575 -32.73 13.51 -11.89
CA GLU A 575 -33.38 14.64 -11.19
C GLU A 575 -32.37 15.68 -10.71
N LYS A 576 -31.17 15.25 -10.30
CA LYS A 576 -30.11 16.15 -9.83
C LYS A 576 -29.42 16.93 -10.96
N ILE A 577 -29.53 16.52 -12.21
CA ILE A 577 -29.05 17.32 -13.36
C ILE A 577 -30.15 18.15 -14.04
N GLN A 578 -31.39 18.09 -13.53
CA GLN A 578 -32.53 18.79 -14.12
C GLN A 578 -32.30 20.28 -14.44
N PRO A 579 -31.62 21.09 -13.60
CA PRO A 579 -31.34 22.49 -13.94
C PRO A 579 -30.48 22.68 -15.19
N LEU A 580 -29.61 21.71 -15.53
CA LEU A 580 -28.81 21.71 -16.75
C LEU A 580 -29.68 21.35 -17.96
N VAL A 581 -30.54 20.34 -17.83
CA VAL A 581 -31.52 19.95 -18.86
C VAL A 581 -32.46 21.11 -19.18
N GLU A 582 -32.96 21.81 -18.17
CA GLU A 582 -33.77 23.02 -18.32
C GLU A 582 -33.02 24.11 -19.09
N PHE A 583 -31.74 24.32 -18.78
CA PHE A 583 -30.93 25.28 -19.52
C PHE A 583 -30.76 24.90 -21.01
N VAL A 584 -30.62 23.61 -21.32
CA VAL A 584 -30.61 23.13 -22.73
C VAL A 584 -31.95 23.46 -23.41
N LYS A 585 -33.09 23.28 -22.71
CA LYS A 585 -34.43 23.67 -23.22
C LYS A 585 -34.54 25.18 -23.43
N GLU A 586 -34.03 26.00 -22.50
CA GLU A 586 -33.98 27.45 -22.62
C GLU A 586 -33.20 27.89 -23.87
N LEU A 587 -32.04 27.26 -24.16
CA LEU A 587 -31.28 27.51 -25.38
C LEU A 587 -32.03 27.07 -26.64
N GLY A 588 -32.75 25.95 -26.58
CA GLY A 588 -33.61 25.48 -27.68
C GLY A 588 -34.71 26.49 -28.04
N VAL A 589 -35.37 27.07 -27.03
CA VAL A 589 -36.38 28.12 -27.23
C VAL A 589 -35.76 29.40 -27.78
N LYS A 590 -34.57 29.80 -27.29
CA LYS A 590 -33.82 30.95 -27.84
C LYS A 590 -33.46 30.74 -29.31
N LEU A 591 -33.02 29.53 -29.66
CA LEU A 591 -32.70 29.15 -31.04
C LEU A 591 -33.95 29.16 -31.95
N GLU A 592 -35.10 28.70 -31.45
CA GLU A 592 -36.37 28.74 -32.17
C GLU A 592 -36.82 30.19 -32.46
N LYS A 593 -36.68 31.09 -31.48
CA LYS A 593 -36.92 32.53 -31.69
C LYS A 593 -35.99 33.11 -32.75
N ARG A 594 -34.70 32.74 -32.73
CA ARG A 594 -33.69 33.17 -33.73
C ARG A 594 -34.02 32.66 -35.13
N ARG A 595 -34.53 31.43 -35.25
CA ARG A 595 -35.04 30.87 -36.51
C ARG A 595 -36.19 31.69 -37.07
N LYS A 596 -37.17 32.07 -36.23
CA LYS A 596 -38.33 32.88 -36.64
C LYS A 596 -37.94 34.30 -37.09
N SER A 597 -36.79 34.81 -36.64
CA SER A 597 -36.24 36.09 -37.09
C SER A 597 -35.46 36.05 -38.42
N GLY A 598 -35.41 34.90 -39.11
CA GLY A 598 -34.85 34.81 -40.47
C GLY A 598 -33.33 34.61 -40.57
N VAL A 599 -32.70 34.04 -39.53
CA VAL A 599 -31.27 33.65 -39.56
C VAL A 599 -31.06 32.39 -40.42
N ASP A 600 -29.83 32.19 -40.92
CA ASP A 600 -29.44 31.03 -41.76
C ASP A 600 -29.95 29.69 -41.22
N GLU A 601 -30.70 28.98 -42.05
CA GLU A 601 -31.37 27.74 -41.67
C GLU A 601 -30.36 26.60 -41.43
N ASN A 602 -29.21 26.65 -42.09
CA ASN A 602 -28.15 25.66 -41.90
C ASN A 602 -27.46 25.80 -40.54
N GLU A 603 -27.11 27.03 -40.15
CA GLU A 603 -26.59 27.33 -38.81
C GLU A 603 -27.56 26.88 -37.70
N VAL A 604 -28.85 27.22 -37.86
CA VAL A 604 -29.89 26.84 -36.90
C VAL A 604 -30.02 25.33 -36.77
N ARG A 605 -30.03 24.59 -37.89
CA ARG A 605 -30.07 23.12 -37.88
C ARG A 605 -28.82 22.53 -37.23
N GLY A 606 -27.64 23.11 -37.48
CA GLY A 606 -26.38 22.70 -36.85
C GLY A 606 -26.43 22.81 -35.32
N LEU A 607 -26.86 23.96 -34.79
CA LEU A 607 -27.02 24.18 -33.35
C LEU A 607 -28.13 23.30 -32.75
N ALA A 608 -29.22 23.07 -33.47
CA ALA A 608 -30.29 22.19 -33.02
C ALA A 608 -29.83 20.73 -32.87
N ARG A 609 -29.01 20.22 -33.79
CA ARG A 609 -28.40 18.87 -33.66
C ARG A 609 -27.49 18.77 -32.43
N ARG A 610 -26.68 19.80 -32.18
CA ARG A 610 -25.81 19.91 -31.00
C ARG A 610 -26.62 19.85 -29.71
N LEU A 611 -27.68 20.66 -29.59
CA LEU A 611 -28.62 20.63 -28.46
C LEU A 611 -29.29 19.25 -28.30
N LYS A 612 -29.70 18.61 -29.42
CA LYS A 612 -30.28 17.26 -29.40
C LYS A 612 -29.28 16.24 -28.86
N ASN A 613 -28.04 16.25 -29.33
CA ASN A 613 -26.99 15.33 -28.89
C ASN A 613 -26.74 15.46 -27.38
N MET A 614 -26.73 16.70 -26.87
CA MET A 614 -26.61 16.95 -25.43
C MET A 614 -27.79 16.38 -24.63
N MET A 615 -29.03 16.51 -25.11
CA MET A 615 -30.19 15.92 -24.44
C MET A 615 -30.08 14.39 -24.35
N VAL A 616 -29.62 13.74 -25.43
CA VAL A 616 -29.38 12.29 -25.45
C VAL A 616 -28.27 11.92 -24.45
N ALA A 617 -27.17 12.68 -24.44
CA ALA A 617 -26.09 12.46 -23.47
C ALA A 617 -26.55 12.64 -22.02
N LEU A 618 -27.51 13.53 -21.74
CA LEU A 618 -28.10 13.73 -20.42
C LEU A 618 -29.23 12.74 -20.08
N ASN A 619 -29.45 11.71 -20.90
CA ASN A 619 -30.56 10.74 -20.79
C ASN A 619 -31.97 11.37 -20.85
N ASP A 620 -32.15 12.59 -21.40
CA ASP A 620 -33.46 13.21 -21.65
C ASP A 620 -33.93 12.94 -23.09
N TYR A 621 -34.34 11.70 -23.36
CA TYR A 621 -34.81 11.28 -24.69
C TYR A 621 -36.09 12.00 -25.14
N ASP A 622 -36.95 12.42 -24.19
CA ASP A 622 -38.18 13.15 -24.52
C ASP A 622 -37.85 14.59 -24.92
N GLY A 623 -36.91 15.24 -24.21
CA GLY A 623 -36.34 16.52 -24.61
C GLY A 623 -35.65 16.45 -25.97
N ALA A 624 -34.88 15.39 -26.24
CA ALA A 624 -34.26 15.17 -27.55
C ALA A 624 -35.29 15.03 -28.69
N ARG A 625 -36.37 14.25 -28.47
CA ARG A 625 -37.50 14.13 -29.41
C ARG A 625 -38.22 15.45 -29.65
N ALA A 626 -38.39 16.26 -28.61
CA ALA A 626 -38.99 17.58 -28.74
C ALA A 626 -38.14 18.50 -29.66
N ILE A 627 -36.81 18.48 -29.52
CA ILE A 627 -35.90 19.24 -30.39
C ILE A 627 -35.96 18.74 -31.84
N LEU A 628 -35.95 17.41 -32.07
CA LEU A 628 -36.10 16.84 -33.42
C LEU A 628 -37.38 17.33 -34.11
N LYS A 629 -38.51 17.31 -33.38
CA LYS A 629 -39.80 17.74 -33.89
C LYS A 629 -39.85 19.26 -34.15
N MET A 630 -39.29 20.06 -33.24
CA MET A 630 -39.28 21.52 -33.31
C MET A 630 -38.48 22.04 -34.52
N PHE A 631 -37.37 21.38 -34.87
CA PHE A 631 -36.49 21.80 -35.97
C PHE A 631 -36.59 20.92 -37.23
N GLN A 632 -37.49 19.92 -37.25
CA GLN A 632 -37.71 19.01 -38.38
C GLN A 632 -36.44 18.25 -38.82
N LEU A 633 -35.64 17.83 -37.85
CA LEU A 633 -34.41 17.05 -38.10
C LEU A 633 -34.79 15.59 -38.43
N LYS A 634 -34.34 15.08 -39.57
CA LYS A 634 -34.60 13.69 -40.04
C LYS A 634 -33.47 12.76 -39.59
N GLU A 635 -33.29 12.60 -38.29
CA GLU A 635 -32.20 11.83 -37.68
C GLU A 635 -32.75 10.90 -36.58
N ALA A 636 -32.13 9.75 -36.37
CA ALA A 636 -32.43 8.87 -35.23
C ALA A 636 -31.86 9.47 -33.92
N LEU A 637 -32.42 9.05 -32.77
CA LEU A 637 -31.98 9.53 -31.46
C LEU A 637 -30.56 9.07 -31.12
#